data_AF-A0A1C5PUV2-F1
#
_entry.id   AF-A0A1C5PUV2-F1
#
_cell.length_a   1.000
_cell.length_b   1.000
_cell.length_c   1.000
_cell.angle_alpha   90.00
_cell.angle_beta   90.00
_cell.angle_gamma   90.00
#
_symmetry.space_group_name_H-M   'P 1'
#
loop_
_entity.id
_entity.type
_entity.pdbx_description
1 polymer ?
#
loop_
_entity_poly.entity_id
_entity_poly.type
_entity_poly.pdbx_seq_one_letter_code
_entity_poly.pdbx_strand_id
1 'polypeptide(L)'
;MKLTDNTLKYLKEYGGLSFGERPFSHVDSLILCQLSYFKFQDLVPDLVEKMDGNDIRGVTMRSLRKHPKYDSLYVSDWYEKDNRRLYAAVARSRRFAKMRLNYYTNLTDKEMQMQFSAVTFLLEDGTVYVAFRGTDETIVGWREDFDMALKSPIPSQTAARLYLRHIAEYTGDAPLMIGGHSKGGNEAVFAAMETEPQIQDRIRAVYCFDGPGFREDIYRKEGYLRIEKKIIKMVPQDSFVGMLLHTAGSYQVVESSGKGVLQHDMFTWVVKEGDFVYKEEINPATEKKNQQINEWIASYSPEEQQEIVDALFEIIEATQADTVMDFTQNRLQKMMKMLNIFHGLEAKTKRNVRKLFHILLAPSERLGYTESSKKTAEPDSAVKMENKGVYKMELVTVREIYRDTEKYLNQKITVGGWLRSVRDSKTFGFLVLHDGTFFETLQIVYHDKMENFAQVSKLNVGAAVIVTGTLIPTPEAKQPFEIQADEVVVEGASAPDYPLQKKRHSFEYLRTISHLRPRTNAFQAVFRVRSLTAYAIHKFFQERDFVYVHTPLITGSDCEGAGEMFQVTTMDLNNIPKTEQGGVDFSQDFFGKQTNLTVSGQLNGETFAQAFRNIYTFGPTFRAENSNTTRHAAEFWMIEPEIAFSDLKDDMILAESMLKYVIRYVMENAPEEMQFFNNFVDKGLIDRLKHVVESEFAHVTYTEAIELLEKNNDKFEYKVSWGCDLQTEHERYLTEKIFKRPVFVTDYPKEIKAFYMKLNEDGKTVAAMDCLVPGIGEIIGGSQREDDYEKLLARMNELGLKEEDYGFYLDLRKYGSTRHAGFGLGFERCVMYLTGMSNIRDVIPFPRTVGNCEL
;
A
#
# COMPACT_ATOMS: atom_id res chain seq x y z
N MET A 1 37.53 -4.62 -30.32
CA MET A 1 36.39 -4.56 -31.26
C MET A 1 35.88 -3.13 -31.24
N LYS A 2 35.91 -2.39 -32.35
CA LYS A 2 35.48 -0.98 -32.37
C LYS A 2 33.96 -0.94 -32.25
N LEU A 3 33.43 -0.81 -31.03
CA LEU A 3 32.03 -0.41 -30.83
C LEU A 3 31.84 0.93 -31.55
N THR A 4 30.92 0.93 -32.50
CA THR A 4 30.73 1.95 -33.52
C THR A 4 30.09 3.21 -32.97
N ASP A 5 30.48 4.34 -33.57
CA ASP A 5 29.99 5.70 -33.37
C ASP A 5 28.48 5.91 -33.67
N ASN A 6 27.57 4.95 -33.46
CA ASN A 6 26.19 5.05 -33.98
C ASN A 6 25.41 6.25 -33.40
N THR A 7 25.25 6.28 -32.07
CA THR A 7 24.63 7.40 -31.34
C THR A 7 25.43 8.70 -31.48
N LEU A 8 26.77 8.60 -31.53
CA LEU A 8 27.64 9.76 -31.72
C LEU A 8 27.53 10.35 -33.14
N LYS A 9 27.33 9.52 -34.15
CA LYS A 9 27.10 9.91 -35.55
C LYS A 9 25.76 10.60 -35.68
N TYR A 10 24.71 10.07 -35.03
CA TYR A 10 23.42 10.76 -34.91
C TYR A 10 23.59 12.16 -34.31
N LEU A 11 24.30 12.29 -33.19
CA LEU A 11 24.56 13.59 -32.56
C LEU A 11 25.40 14.52 -33.44
N LYS A 12 26.33 13.99 -34.23
CA LYS A 12 27.13 14.77 -35.18
C LYS A 12 26.29 15.31 -36.34
N GLU A 13 25.37 14.49 -36.86
CA GLU A 13 24.57 14.81 -38.04
C GLU A 13 23.35 15.68 -37.68
N TYR A 14 22.69 15.39 -36.56
CA TYR A 14 21.41 16.02 -36.18
C TYR A 14 21.46 16.82 -34.88
N GLY A 15 22.53 16.72 -34.09
CA GLY A 15 22.68 17.51 -32.87
C GLY A 15 22.76 19.03 -33.12
N GLY A 16 22.97 19.47 -34.36
CA GLY A 16 22.91 20.88 -34.76
C GLY A 16 21.50 21.45 -34.85
N LEU A 17 20.46 20.60 -34.84
CA LEU A 17 19.05 20.99 -34.97
C LEU A 17 18.34 20.99 -33.61
N SER A 18 17.57 22.03 -33.29
CA SER A 18 16.76 22.06 -32.05
C SER A 18 15.57 21.09 -32.12
N PHE A 19 14.90 20.84 -30.99
CA PHE A 19 13.66 20.05 -30.95
C PHE A 19 12.51 20.68 -31.77
N GLY A 20 12.53 22.00 -31.97
CA GLY A 20 11.58 22.68 -32.85
C GLY A 20 11.90 22.57 -34.35
N GLU A 21 13.19 22.41 -34.72
CA GLU A 21 13.62 22.25 -36.12
C GLU A 21 13.49 20.79 -36.60
N ARG A 22 13.68 19.83 -35.68
CA ARG A 22 13.46 18.40 -35.92
C ARG A 22 12.72 17.80 -34.72
N PRO A 23 11.52 17.21 -34.93
CA PRO A 23 10.74 16.59 -33.86
C PRO A 23 11.54 15.56 -33.05
N PHE A 24 11.11 15.35 -31.81
CA PHE A 24 11.68 14.33 -30.93
C PHE A 24 11.56 12.94 -31.57
N SER A 25 12.65 12.17 -31.55
CA SER A 25 12.76 10.85 -32.19
C SER A 25 13.03 9.75 -31.16
N HIS A 26 12.87 8.49 -31.58
CA HIS A 26 13.19 7.33 -30.75
C HIS A 26 14.68 7.29 -30.37
N VAL A 27 15.57 7.77 -31.24
CA VAL A 27 17.01 7.89 -30.95
C VAL A 27 17.28 8.95 -29.88
N ASP A 28 16.52 10.06 -29.85
CA ASP A 28 16.64 11.04 -28.75
C ASP A 28 16.23 10.43 -27.42
N SER A 29 15.15 9.64 -27.40
CA SER A 29 14.72 8.90 -26.23
C SER A 29 15.79 7.94 -25.73
N LEU A 30 16.43 7.17 -26.63
CA LEU A 30 17.52 6.25 -26.27
C LEU A 30 18.70 7.00 -25.63
N ILE A 31 19.02 8.20 -26.14
CA ILE A 31 20.06 9.07 -25.55
C ILE A 31 19.69 9.51 -24.13
N LEU A 32 18.44 9.93 -23.90
CA LEU A 32 17.97 10.32 -22.56
C LEU A 32 17.97 9.14 -21.58
N CYS A 33 17.58 7.94 -22.04
CA CYS A 33 17.68 6.71 -21.26
C CYS A 33 19.15 6.35 -20.97
N GLN A 34 20.09 6.53 -21.89
CA GLN A 34 21.52 6.32 -21.60
C GLN A 34 22.04 7.33 -20.57
N LEU A 35 21.54 8.56 -20.60
CA LEU A 35 21.92 9.59 -19.65
C LEU A 35 21.45 9.30 -18.22
N SER A 36 20.39 8.51 -18.00
CA SER A 36 19.98 8.12 -16.64
C SER A 36 21.01 7.23 -15.93
N TYR A 37 21.96 6.63 -16.66
CA TYR A 37 23.09 5.87 -16.08
C TYR A 37 24.20 6.75 -15.48
N PHE A 38 24.11 8.07 -15.63
CA PHE A 38 25.08 9.01 -15.09
C PHE A 38 24.81 9.29 -13.61
N LYS A 39 25.87 9.50 -12.83
CA LYS A 39 25.77 9.83 -11.40
C LYS A 39 25.66 11.35 -11.21
N PHE A 40 24.44 11.86 -11.20
CA PHE A 40 24.15 13.29 -11.07
C PHE A 40 24.05 13.78 -9.60
N GLN A 41 24.46 12.95 -8.62
CA GLN A 41 24.47 13.33 -7.22
C GLN A 41 25.30 14.61 -7.02
N ASP A 42 24.77 15.56 -6.24
CA ASP A 42 25.38 16.87 -5.97
C ASP A 42 25.60 17.76 -7.23
N LEU A 43 25.01 17.38 -8.38
CA LEU A 43 25.16 18.06 -9.67
C LEU A 43 23.80 18.52 -10.21
N VAL A 44 22.76 17.72 -10.02
CA VAL A 44 21.36 18.01 -10.38
C VAL A 44 20.55 18.03 -9.08
N PRO A 45 19.62 18.98 -8.88
CA PRO A 45 18.79 19.02 -7.67
C PRO A 45 17.99 17.73 -7.48
N ASP A 46 17.85 17.28 -6.25
CA ASP A 46 17.03 16.13 -5.86
C ASP A 46 15.57 16.55 -5.61
N LEU A 47 14.66 15.58 -5.50
CA LEU A 47 13.25 15.74 -5.15
C LEU A 47 13.02 16.27 -3.72
N VAL A 48 13.98 16.06 -2.80
CA VAL A 48 13.84 16.35 -1.35
C VAL A 48 14.33 17.75 -0.95
N GLU A 49 15.16 18.41 -1.77
CA GLU A 49 15.60 19.77 -1.47
C GLU A 49 14.43 20.74 -1.65
N LYS A 50 13.86 21.22 -0.53
CA LYS A 50 12.82 22.25 -0.45
C LYS A 50 13.04 23.34 -1.50
N MET A 51 12.18 23.39 -2.50
CA MET A 51 12.10 24.52 -3.40
C MET A 51 10.77 25.24 -3.17
N ASP A 52 10.86 26.46 -2.64
CA ASP A 52 9.79 27.46 -2.76
C ASP A 52 9.30 27.42 -4.22
N GLY A 53 7.99 27.34 -4.43
CA GLY A 53 7.31 26.89 -5.67
C GLY A 53 7.55 27.69 -6.97
N ASN A 54 8.72 28.28 -7.17
CA ASN A 54 9.13 29.05 -8.33
C ASN A 54 10.49 28.63 -8.93
N ASP A 55 11.18 27.59 -8.44
CA ASP A 55 12.50 27.21 -8.97
C ASP A 55 12.54 25.94 -9.83
N ILE A 56 11.86 25.99 -10.98
CA ILE A 56 12.03 25.06 -12.12
C ILE A 56 13.41 25.27 -12.81
N ARG A 57 14.39 25.90 -12.14
CA ARG A 57 15.72 26.19 -12.68
C ARG A 57 16.66 25.02 -12.44
N GLY A 58 16.30 23.87 -12.99
CA GLY A 58 17.21 22.75 -13.14
C GLY A 58 18.51 23.14 -13.88
N VAL A 59 19.50 22.26 -13.83
CA VAL A 59 20.82 22.52 -14.43
C VAL A 59 20.84 22.16 -15.91
N THR A 60 21.54 22.94 -16.73
CA THR A 60 21.66 22.62 -18.16
C THR A 60 22.76 21.59 -18.41
N MET A 61 22.61 20.75 -19.44
CA MET A 61 23.67 19.87 -19.93
C MET A 61 25.00 20.61 -20.16
N ARG A 62 24.94 21.87 -20.62
CA ARG A 62 26.12 22.69 -20.86
C ARG A 62 26.80 23.16 -19.57
N SER A 63 26.03 23.56 -18.55
CA SER A 63 26.58 24.14 -17.31
C SER A 63 27.33 23.11 -16.47
N LEU A 64 26.85 21.87 -16.47
CA LEU A 64 27.46 20.74 -15.78
C LEU A 64 28.93 20.48 -16.21
N ARG A 65 29.31 20.78 -17.46
CA ARG A 65 30.72 20.70 -17.93
C ARG A 65 31.69 21.62 -17.17
N LYS A 66 31.18 22.66 -16.53
CA LYS A 66 31.97 23.62 -15.76
C LYS A 66 31.90 23.34 -14.25
N HIS A 67 31.13 22.33 -13.84
CA HIS A 67 30.96 22.01 -12.43
C HIS A 67 32.24 21.35 -11.87
N PRO A 68 32.69 21.68 -10.65
CA PRO A 68 33.88 21.07 -10.05
C PRO A 68 33.81 19.55 -9.93
N LYS A 69 32.59 19.00 -9.76
CA LYS A 69 32.33 17.55 -9.71
C LYS A 69 32.05 16.93 -11.08
N TYR A 70 32.36 17.58 -12.20
CA TYR A 70 32.04 17.07 -13.54
C TYR A 70 32.52 15.62 -13.79
N ASP A 71 33.71 15.27 -13.31
CA ASP A 71 34.27 13.93 -13.52
C ASP A 71 33.55 12.84 -12.70
N SER A 72 32.77 13.20 -11.66
CA SER A 72 32.00 12.21 -10.89
C SER A 72 30.78 11.67 -11.64
N LEU A 73 30.39 12.30 -12.76
CA LEU A 73 29.28 11.84 -13.61
C LEU A 73 29.48 10.41 -14.15
N TYR A 74 30.73 10.00 -14.31
CA TYR A 74 31.12 8.81 -15.06
C TYR A 74 31.60 7.65 -14.17
N VAL A 75 31.36 7.71 -12.86
CA VAL A 75 31.83 6.68 -11.90
C VAL A 75 30.97 5.41 -12.02
N SER A 76 31.03 4.76 -13.17
CA SER A 76 30.53 3.41 -13.44
C SER A 76 31.45 2.68 -14.41
N ASP A 77 31.83 1.44 -14.09
CA ASP A 77 32.93 0.73 -14.78
C ASP A 77 32.56 0.17 -16.17
N TRP A 78 31.27 0.03 -16.47
CA TRP A 78 30.82 -0.68 -17.68
C TRP A 78 31.01 0.13 -18.97
N TYR A 79 30.88 1.47 -18.92
CA TYR A 79 30.83 2.31 -20.12
C TYR A 79 31.48 3.70 -19.96
N GLU A 80 32.36 3.91 -18.98
CA GLU A 80 32.94 5.23 -18.66
C GLU A 80 33.40 5.98 -19.93
N LYS A 81 34.17 5.29 -20.79
CA LYS A 81 34.74 5.87 -22.00
C LYS A 81 33.67 6.35 -22.99
N ASP A 82 32.64 5.54 -23.24
CA ASP A 82 31.61 5.86 -24.22
C ASP A 82 30.60 6.87 -23.66
N ASN A 83 30.30 6.81 -22.37
CA ASN A 83 29.54 7.83 -21.64
C ASN A 83 30.24 9.21 -21.68
N ARG A 84 31.56 9.27 -21.47
CA ARG A 84 32.34 10.52 -21.62
C ARG A 84 32.22 11.11 -23.01
N ARG A 85 32.26 10.26 -24.05
CA ARG A 85 32.12 10.70 -25.45
C ARG A 85 30.69 11.16 -25.75
N LEU A 86 29.69 10.42 -25.29
CA LEU A 86 28.27 10.74 -25.42
C LEU A 86 27.96 12.09 -24.79
N TYR A 87 28.33 12.28 -23.54
CA TYR A 87 28.07 13.51 -22.80
C TYR A 87 28.75 14.71 -23.46
N ALA A 88 30.01 14.55 -23.89
CA ALA A 88 30.71 15.60 -24.61
C ALA A 88 29.99 16.00 -25.91
N ALA A 89 29.38 15.06 -26.62
CA ALA A 89 28.58 15.34 -27.82
C ALA A 89 27.23 16.01 -27.47
N VAL A 90 26.49 15.48 -26.49
CA VAL A 90 25.22 16.02 -25.98
C VAL A 90 25.39 17.47 -25.52
N ALA A 91 26.37 17.74 -24.66
CA ALA A 91 26.61 19.07 -24.10
C ALA A 91 27.16 20.10 -25.11
N ARG A 92 27.61 19.66 -26.30
CA ARG A 92 28.02 20.53 -27.43
C ARG A 92 26.92 20.71 -28.47
N SER A 93 25.94 19.81 -28.52
CA SER A 93 24.84 19.87 -29.47
C SER A 93 23.91 21.06 -29.22
N ARG A 94 23.34 21.67 -30.27
CA ARG A 94 22.25 22.65 -30.11
C ARG A 94 21.00 21.97 -29.57
N ARG A 95 20.77 20.70 -29.97
CA ARG A 95 19.61 19.90 -29.61
C ARG A 95 19.44 19.69 -28.09
N PHE A 96 20.51 19.29 -27.40
CA PHE A 96 20.44 18.89 -25.98
C PHE A 96 21.16 19.84 -25.02
N ALA A 97 22.09 20.68 -25.47
CA ALA A 97 22.96 21.42 -24.54
C ALA A 97 22.20 22.39 -23.63
N LYS A 98 21.04 22.89 -24.05
CA LYS A 98 20.19 23.81 -23.27
C LYS A 98 19.08 23.10 -22.49
N MET A 99 18.85 21.82 -22.73
CA MET A 99 17.90 21.00 -21.98
C MET A 99 18.28 21.02 -20.50
N ARG A 100 17.27 21.20 -19.64
CA ARG A 100 17.46 21.25 -18.18
C ARG A 100 17.22 19.88 -17.57
N LEU A 101 18.01 19.56 -16.55
CA LEU A 101 17.89 18.37 -15.73
C LEU A 101 17.43 18.80 -14.34
N ASN A 102 16.50 18.06 -13.77
CA ASN A 102 16.03 18.29 -12.41
C ASN A 102 15.61 16.97 -11.75
N TYR A 103 15.39 17.01 -10.44
CA TYR A 103 14.83 15.93 -9.64
C TYR A 103 15.61 14.61 -9.72
N TYR A 104 16.95 14.67 -9.76
CA TYR A 104 17.74 13.44 -9.81
C TYR A 104 17.66 12.68 -8.49
N THR A 105 17.33 11.40 -8.57
CA THR A 105 17.36 10.50 -7.42
C THR A 105 18.15 9.23 -7.72
N ASN A 106 18.86 8.73 -6.72
CA ASN A 106 19.63 7.49 -6.79
C ASN A 106 19.66 6.82 -5.41
N LEU A 107 18.80 5.82 -5.24
CA LEU A 107 18.56 5.12 -3.98
C LEU A 107 19.05 3.67 -4.10
N THR A 108 19.68 3.19 -3.03
CA THR A 108 20.03 1.78 -2.87
C THR A 108 19.76 1.39 -1.43
N ASP A 109 18.84 0.45 -1.24
CA ASP A 109 18.42 -0.04 0.07
C ASP A 109 18.63 -1.56 0.13
N LYS A 110 19.53 -2.01 1.00
CA LYS A 110 19.87 -3.43 1.15
C LYS A 110 18.76 -4.21 1.86
N GLU A 111 18.04 -3.59 2.80
CA GLU A 111 16.98 -4.24 3.57
C GLU A 111 15.73 -4.44 2.72
N MET A 112 15.34 -3.40 1.97
CA MET A 112 14.23 -3.49 1.02
C MET A 112 14.59 -4.21 -0.29
N GLN A 113 15.87 -4.55 -0.50
CA GLN A 113 16.39 -5.11 -1.75
C GLN A 113 16.03 -4.24 -2.96
N MET A 114 16.25 -2.93 -2.83
CA MET A 114 15.85 -1.95 -3.82
C MET A 114 17.07 -1.25 -4.41
N GLN A 115 17.12 -1.19 -5.74
CA GLN A 115 17.99 -0.25 -6.46
C GLN A 115 17.11 0.59 -7.38
N PHE A 116 17.06 1.90 -7.15
CA PHE A 116 16.22 2.81 -7.93
C PHE A 116 16.99 4.07 -8.32
N SER A 117 16.86 4.53 -9.56
CA SER A 117 17.40 5.82 -9.97
C SER A 117 16.60 6.41 -11.13
N ALA A 118 16.31 7.70 -11.03
CA ALA A 118 15.55 8.43 -12.02
C ALA A 118 16.09 9.85 -12.20
N VAL A 119 15.86 10.42 -13.38
CA VAL A 119 16.18 11.81 -13.70
C VAL A 119 15.11 12.40 -14.60
N THR A 120 14.78 13.67 -14.38
CA THR A 120 13.80 14.39 -15.20
C THR A 120 14.49 15.39 -16.11
N PHE A 121 14.16 15.35 -17.39
CA PHE A 121 14.62 16.29 -18.41
C PHE A 121 13.47 17.20 -18.83
N LEU A 122 13.72 18.51 -18.87
CA LEU A 122 12.77 19.52 -19.35
C LEU A 122 13.19 19.94 -20.77
N LEU A 123 12.35 19.59 -21.75
CA LEU A 123 12.59 19.89 -23.17
C LEU A 123 12.21 21.34 -23.50
N GLU A 124 12.78 21.87 -24.59
CA GLU A 124 12.54 23.27 -25.01
C GLU A 124 11.09 23.54 -25.42
N ASP A 125 10.34 22.51 -25.82
CA ASP A 125 8.94 22.60 -26.23
C ASP A 125 7.94 22.49 -25.05
N GLY A 126 8.46 22.43 -23.81
CA GLY A 126 7.65 22.29 -22.59
C GLY A 126 7.29 20.85 -22.23
N THR A 127 7.70 19.86 -23.02
CA THR A 127 7.53 18.45 -22.67
C THR A 127 8.50 18.06 -21.54
N VAL A 128 8.00 17.29 -20.57
CA VAL A 128 8.77 16.72 -19.47
C VAL A 128 9.08 15.27 -19.82
N TYR A 129 10.36 14.90 -19.80
CA TYR A 129 10.81 13.54 -20.05
C TYR A 129 11.37 12.94 -18.76
N VAL A 130 10.73 11.87 -18.25
CA VAL A 130 11.21 11.11 -17.10
C VAL A 130 11.99 9.89 -17.57
N ALA A 131 13.24 9.76 -17.16
CA ALA A 131 14.08 8.63 -17.48
C ALA A 131 14.40 7.79 -16.24
N PHE A 132 14.04 6.52 -16.28
CA PHE A 132 14.40 5.52 -15.27
C PHE A 132 15.69 4.81 -15.67
N ARG A 133 16.58 4.59 -14.71
CA ARG A 133 17.82 3.85 -14.92
C ARG A 133 17.56 2.37 -14.76
N GLY A 134 18.12 1.56 -15.65
CA GLY A 134 18.16 0.12 -15.45
C GLY A 134 19.15 -0.31 -14.37
N THR A 135 19.33 -1.62 -14.29
CA THR A 135 20.16 -2.28 -13.27
C THR A 135 21.60 -1.81 -13.35
N ASP A 136 22.15 -1.43 -12.21
CA ASP A 136 23.57 -1.11 -12.08
C ASP A 136 24.40 -2.34 -11.69
N GLU A 137 25.65 -2.13 -11.30
CA GLU A 137 26.58 -3.22 -10.96
C GLU A 137 26.37 -3.81 -9.55
N THR A 138 25.38 -3.29 -8.80
CA THR A 138 25.10 -3.74 -7.43
C THR A 138 24.41 -5.09 -7.42
N ILE A 139 24.81 -5.96 -6.48
CA ILE A 139 24.17 -7.26 -6.29
C ILE A 139 22.68 -7.10 -5.93
N VAL A 140 22.33 -6.02 -5.22
CA VAL A 140 20.94 -5.67 -4.88
C VAL A 140 20.10 -5.46 -6.14
N GLY A 141 20.59 -4.67 -7.10
CA GLY A 141 19.86 -4.44 -8.36
C GLY A 141 19.66 -5.74 -9.15
N TRP A 142 20.67 -6.60 -9.19
CA TRP A 142 20.56 -7.90 -9.85
C TRP A 142 19.58 -8.83 -9.14
N ARG A 143 19.53 -8.85 -7.80
CA ARG A 143 18.57 -9.65 -7.04
C ARG A 143 17.13 -9.19 -7.32
N GLU A 144 16.92 -7.88 -7.29
CA GLU A 144 15.63 -7.27 -7.58
C GLU A 144 15.13 -7.60 -8.99
N ASP A 145 16.05 -7.73 -9.97
CA ASP A 145 15.69 -8.15 -11.33
C ASP A 145 15.11 -9.57 -11.38
N PHE A 146 15.67 -10.51 -10.63
CA PHE A 146 15.14 -11.86 -10.53
C PHE A 146 13.77 -11.87 -9.86
N ASP A 147 13.59 -11.02 -8.86
CA ASP A 147 12.32 -10.91 -8.16
C ASP A 147 11.18 -10.39 -9.04
N MET A 148 11.46 -9.70 -10.16
CA MET A 148 10.40 -9.29 -11.11
C MET A 148 9.61 -10.47 -11.69
N ALA A 149 10.20 -11.67 -11.70
CA ALA A 149 9.47 -12.88 -12.08
C ALA A 149 8.49 -13.36 -10.99
N LEU A 150 8.75 -13.00 -9.73
CA LEU A 150 8.08 -13.53 -8.54
C LEU A 150 7.03 -12.56 -7.99
N LYS A 151 7.42 -11.29 -7.86
CA LYS A 151 6.66 -10.24 -7.17
C LYS A 151 6.43 -9.04 -8.10
N SER A 152 5.25 -8.46 -8.02
CA SER A 152 4.87 -7.21 -8.68
C SER A 152 3.81 -6.52 -7.83
N PRO A 153 4.06 -5.31 -7.30
CA PRO A 153 5.23 -4.48 -7.54
C PRO A 153 6.51 -5.00 -6.88
N ILE A 154 7.66 -4.84 -7.55
CA ILE A 154 8.97 -4.77 -6.88
C ILE A 154 9.15 -3.38 -6.23
N PRO A 155 10.05 -3.22 -5.23
CA PRO A 155 10.28 -1.94 -4.56
C PRO A 155 10.58 -0.78 -5.51
N SER A 156 11.47 -0.97 -6.49
CA SER A 156 11.82 0.06 -7.48
C SER A 156 10.66 0.43 -8.42
N GLN A 157 9.75 -0.49 -8.74
CA GLN A 157 8.49 -0.19 -9.45
C GLN A 157 7.58 0.74 -8.63
N THR A 158 7.51 0.54 -7.31
CA THR A 158 6.78 1.43 -6.40
C THR A 158 7.42 2.81 -6.34
N ALA A 159 8.76 2.87 -6.23
CA ALA A 159 9.52 4.11 -6.26
C ALA A 159 9.35 4.88 -7.59
N ALA A 160 9.36 4.16 -8.73
CA ALA A 160 9.15 4.73 -10.05
C ALA A 160 7.75 5.37 -10.19
N ARG A 161 6.71 4.72 -9.66
CA ARG A 161 5.33 5.25 -9.63
C ARG A 161 5.26 6.54 -8.80
N LEU A 162 5.81 6.55 -7.59
CA LEU A 162 5.81 7.71 -6.71
C LEU A 162 6.61 8.88 -7.32
N TYR A 163 7.78 8.58 -7.89
CA TYR A 163 8.59 9.56 -8.59
C TYR A 163 7.81 10.21 -9.73
N LEU A 164 7.20 9.41 -10.62
CA LEU A 164 6.43 9.94 -11.75
C LEU A 164 5.25 10.80 -11.27
N ARG A 165 4.56 10.38 -10.21
CA ARG A 165 3.46 11.15 -9.62
C ARG A 165 3.94 12.52 -9.12
N HIS A 166 5.04 12.59 -8.38
CA HIS A 166 5.58 13.87 -7.92
C HIS A 166 6.04 14.77 -9.06
N ILE A 167 6.68 14.21 -10.09
CA ILE A 167 7.02 14.98 -11.29
C ILE A 167 5.76 15.52 -11.95
N ALA A 168 4.71 14.71 -12.06
CA ALA A 168 3.44 15.14 -12.63
C ALA A 168 2.82 16.29 -11.83
N GLU A 169 2.87 16.23 -10.48
CA GLU A 169 2.41 17.29 -9.58
C GLU A 169 3.22 18.59 -9.76
N TYR A 170 4.56 18.51 -9.76
CA TYR A 170 5.43 19.69 -9.89
C TYR A 170 5.41 20.35 -11.26
N THR A 171 5.01 19.62 -12.29
CA THR A 171 5.05 20.12 -13.68
C THR A 171 3.68 20.54 -14.21
N GLY A 172 2.64 20.54 -13.36
CA GLY A 172 1.31 21.02 -13.71
C GLY A 172 0.73 20.27 -14.92
N ASP A 173 0.27 20.97 -15.96
CA ASP A 173 -0.32 20.34 -17.16
C ASP A 173 0.71 19.98 -18.23
N ALA A 174 2.02 20.03 -17.92
CA ALA A 174 3.06 19.74 -18.90
C ALA A 174 2.89 18.31 -19.47
N PRO A 175 3.04 18.14 -20.80
CA PRO A 175 3.01 16.82 -21.42
C PRO A 175 4.15 15.93 -20.92
N LEU A 176 3.87 14.65 -20.70
CA LEU A 176 4.83 13.69 -20.16
C LEU A 176 5.29 12.72 -21.24
N MET A 177 6.60 12.46 -21.27
CA MET A 177 7.19 11.30 -21.92
C MET A 177 7.99 10.55 -20.86
N ILE A 178 7.94 9.23 -20.91
CA ILE A 178 8.58 8.38 -19.91
C ILE A 178 9.42 7.36 -20.65
N GLY A 179 10.59 7.01 -20.15
CA GLY A 179 11.36 5.95 -20.74
C GLY A 179 12.41 5.34 -19.84
N GLY A 180 12.89 4.19 -20.25
CA GLY A 180 14.04 3.56 -19.62
C GLY A 180 14.61 2.44 -20.48
N HIS A 181 15.75 1.94 -20.03
CA HIS A 181 16.47 0.82 -20.64
C HIS A 181 16.61 -0.31 -19.62
N SER A 182 16.54 -1.57 -20.07
CA SER A 182 16.64 -2.73 -19.18
C SER A 182 15.53 -2.69 -18.11
N LYS A 183 15.85 -2.92 -16.82
CA LYS A 183 14.89 -2.72 -15.71
C LYS A 183 14.15 -1.38 -15.76
N GLY A 184 14.84 -0.29 -16.12
CA GLY A 184 14.22 1.03 -16.23
C GLY A 184 13.12 1.10 -17.30
N GLY A 185 13.19 0.28 -18.35
CA GLY A 185 12.13 0.17 -19.34
C GLY A 185 10.87 -0.50 -18.78
N ASN A 186 11.05 -1.49 -17.90
CA ASN A 186 9.96 -2.11 -17.16
C ASN A 186 9.34 -1.10 -16.16
N GLU A 187 10.18 -0.42 -15.37
CA GLU A 187 9.76 0.64 -14.45
C GLU A 187 8.99 1.77 -15.15
N ALA A 188 9.40 2.16 -16.37
CA ALA A 188 8.71 3.16 -17.18
C ALA A 188 7.26 2.76 -17.49
N VAL A 189 7.05 1.51 -17.92
CA VAL A 189 5.72 0.99 -18.24
C VAL A 189 4.89 0.83 -16.96
N PHE A 190 5.50 0.31 -15.89
CA PHE A 190 4.84 0.13 -14.61
C PHE A 190 4.38 1.45 -13.99
N ALA A 191 5.26 2.45 -13.91
CA ALA A 191 4.93 3.77 -13.37
C ALA A 191 3.81 4.44 -14.19
N ALA A 192 3.89 4.33 -15.52
CA ALA A 192 2.87 4.88 -16.40
C ALA A 192 1.49 4.21 -16.19
N MET A 193 1.44 2.89 -16.00
CA MET A 193 0.16 2.19 -15.85
C MET A 193 -0.46 2.30 -14.45
N GLU A 194 0.35 2.54 -13.42
CA GLU A 194 -0.12 2.59 -12.01
C GLU A 194 -0.29 4.03 -11.48
N THR A 195 -0.14 5.05 -12.34
CA THR A 195 -0.49 6.45 -12.00
C THR A 195 -1.95 6.77 -12.29
N GLU A 196 -2.45 7.84 -11.71
CA GLU A 196 -3.85 8.27 -11.83
C GLU A 196 -4.23 8.58 -13.30
N PRO A 197 -5.50 8.36 -13.72
CA PRO A 197 -5.93 8.60 -15.10
C PRO A 197 -5.58 10.00 -15.63
N GLN A 198 -5.64 11.04 -14.81
CA GLN A 198 -5.29 12.41 -15.21
C GLN A 198 -3.81 12.55 -15.58
N ILE A 199 -2.92 11.84 -14.87
CA ILE A 199 -1.50 11.78 -15.22
C ILE A 199 -1.32 10.95 -16.48
N GLN A 200 -1.99 9.81 -16.57
CA GLN A 200 -1.95 8.95 -17.74
C GLN A 200 -2.40 9.66 -19.03
N ASP A 201 -3.38 10.56 -18.95
CA ASP A 201 -3.83 11.37 -20.10
C ASP A 201 -2.73 12.31 -20.61
N ARG A 202 -1.87 12.82 -19.71
CA ARG A 202 -0.73 13.67 -20.06
C ARG A 202 0.43 12.91 -20.69
N ILE A 203 0.52 11.60 -20.46
CA ILE A 203 1.54 10.74 -21.05
C ILE A 203 1.30 10.64 -22.56
N ARG A 204 2.30 11.07 -23.34
CA ARG A 204 2.32 10.99 -24.80
C ARG A 204 2.97 9.71 -25.31
N ALA A 205 4.01 9.23 -24.63
CA ALA A 205 4.75 8.05 -25.02
C ALA A 205 5.46 7.43 -23.81
N VAL A 206 5.56 6.10 -23.81
CA VAL A 206 6.27 5.29 -22.82
C VAL A 206 7.28 4.42 -23.54
N TYR A 207 8.57 4.74 -23.41
CA TYR A 207 9.66 4.06 -24.10
C TYR A 207 10.25 2.93 -23.26
N CYS A 208 10.12 1.70 -23.75
CA CYS A 208 10.71 0.51 -23.14
C CYS A 208 11.81 -0.05 -24.06
N PHE A 209 13.06 0.35 -23.81
CA PHE A 209 14.21 -0.15 -24.56
C PHE A 209 14.78 -1.39 -23.91
N ASP A 210 14.62 -2.53 -24.58
CA ASP A 210 15.12 -3.84 -24.15
C ASP A 210 14.77 -4.19 -22.68
N GLY A 211 13.62 -3.69 -22.21
CA GLY A 211 13.13 -3.93 -20.86
C GLY A 211 12.29 -5.21 -20.79
N PRO A 212 12.44 -6.00 -19.71
CA PRO A 212 11.69 -7.24 -19.53
C PRO A 212 10.18 -6.95 -19.47
N GLY A 213 9.38 -7.91 -19.90
CA GLY A 213 7.93 -7.83 -19.82
C GLY A 213 7.40 -7.95 -18.39
N PHE A 214 6.11 -8.23 -18.27
CA PHE A 214 5.43 -8.47 -17.01
C PHE A 214 4.90 -9.90 -16.95
N ARG A 215 4.38 -10.30 -15.79
CA ARG A 215 3.51 -11.46 -15.72
C ARG A 215 2.21 -11.21 -16.47
N GLU A 216 1.56 -12.28 -16.95
CA GLU A 216 0.39 -12.20 -17.82
C GLU A 216 -0.78 -11.41 -17.19
N ASP A 217 -0.94 -11.50 -15.87
CA ASP A 217 -2.01 -10.81 -15.13
C ASP A 217 -1.92 -9.29 -15.18
N ILE A 218 -0.71 -8.72 -15.31
CA ILE A 218 -0.50 -7.28 -15.38
C ILE A 218 -1.08 -6.67 -16.65
N TYR A 219 -1.01 -7.39 -17.77
CA TYR A 219 -1.50 -6.91 -19.06
C TYR A 219 -3.02 -6.74 -19.12
N ARG A 220 -3.75 -7.35 -18.17
CA ARG A 220 -5.21 -7.26 -18.06
C ARG A 220 -5.67 -6.08 -17.20
N LYS A 221 -4.75 -5.37 -16.53
CA LYS A 221 -5.08 -4.22 -15.69
C LYS A 221 -5.57 -3.04 -16.53
N GLU A 222 -6.58 -2.34 -16.03
CA GLU A 222 -7.17 -1.15 -16.68
C GLU A 222 -6.10 -0.09 -17.02
N GLY A 223 -5.19 0.18 -16.08
CA GLY A 223 -4.10 1.12 -16.27
C GLY A 223 -3.19 0.74 -17.45
N TYR A 224 -2.85 -0.55 -17.60
CA TYR A 224 -2.06 -1.02 -18.72
C TYR A 224 -2.81 -0.83 -20.04
N LEU A 225 -4.08 -1.24 -20.09
CA LEU A 225 -4.93 -1.10 -21.28
C LEU A 225 -5.09 0.37 -21.71
N ARG A 226 -5.14 1.31 -20.76
CA ARG A 226 -5.20 2.76 -21.03
C ARG A 226 -3.94 3.30 -21.71
N ILE A 227 -2.77 2.77 -21.34
CA ILE A 227 -1.49 3.24 -21.87
C ILE A 227 -0.95 2.36 -23.00
N GLU A 228 -1.55 1.20 -23.30
CA GLU A 228 -1.03 0.19 -24.23
C GLU A 228 -0.59 0.81 -25.56
N LYS A 229 -1.45 1.65 -26.16
CA LYS A 229 -1.18 2.31 -27.44
C LYS A 229 -0.10 3.41 -27.38
N LYS A 230 0.30 3.79 -26.17
CA LYS A 230 1.36 4.78 -25.88
C LYS A 230 2.71 4.10 -25.62
N ILE A 231 2.73 2.78 -25.44
CA ILE A 231 3.95 2.01 -25.18
C ILE A 231 4.70 1.80 -26.50
N ILE A 232 5.97 2.19 -26.52
CA ILE A 232 6.91 1.99 -27.60
C ILE A 232 7.99 1.06 -27.08
N LYS A 233 7.80 -0.24 -27.31
CA LYS A 233 8.77 -1.28 -26.93
C LYS A 233 9.71 -1.57 -28.10
N MET A 234 11.02 -1.49 -27.86
CA MET A 234 12.04 -1.80 -28.85
C MET A 234 13.05 -2.79 -28.29
N VAL A 235 13.46 -3.76 -29.09
CA VAL A 235 14.41 -4.83 -28.70
C VAL A 235 15.42 -5.07 -29.83
N PRO A 236 16.70 -5.40 -29.54
CA PRO A 236 17.67 -5.76 -30.58
C PRO A 236 17.37 -7.13 -31.19
N GLN A 237 17.91 -7.42 -32.39
CA GLN A 237 17.59 -8.67 -33.11
C GLN A 237 17.98 -9.96 -32.39
N ASP A 238 18.86 -9.92 -31.38
CA ASP A 238 19.14 -11.05 -30.49
C ASP A 238 18.85 -10.71 -29.01
N SER A 239 17.77 -9.98 -28.75
CA SER A 239 17.35 -9.63 -27.39
C SER A 239 17.11 -10.84 -26.51
N PHE A 240 17.80 -10.86 -25.36
CA PHE A 240 17.52 -11.76 -24.26
C PHE A 240 16.68 -11.05 -23.20
N VAL A 241 17.14 -9.90 -22.70
CA VAL A 241 16.55 -9.18 -21.58
C VAL A 241 15.13 -8.68 -21.90
N GLY A 242 14.95 -8.02 -23.05
CA GLY A 242 13.65 -7.50 -23.46
C GLY A 242 12.57 -8.57 -23.72
N MET A 243 12.99 -9.83 -23.85
CA MET A 243 12.13 -10.99 -24.10
C MET A 243 11.93 -11.88 -22.87
N LEU A 244 12.52 -11.51 -21.73
CA LEU A 244 12.23 -12.16 -20.45
C LEU A 244 10.81 -11.82 -20.00
N LEU A 245 10.16 -12.81 -19.37
CA LEU A 245 8.76 -12.77 -18.95
C LEU A 245 7.79 -12.68 -20.14
N HIS A 246 6.49 -12.66 -19.85
CA HIS A 246 5.50 -12.50 -20.92
C HIS A 246 5.63 -11.08 -21.48
N THR A 247 5.74 -10.96 -22.81
CA THR A 247 5.70 -9.66 -23.51
C THR A 247 4.43 -9.60 -24.32
N ALA A 248 3.48 -8.77 -23.90
CA ALA A 248 2.25 -8.52 -24.66
C ALA A 248 2.38 -7.24 -25.51
N GLY A 249 1.57 -7.16 -26.56
CA GLY A 249 1.57 -6.03 -27.49
C GLY A 249 2.66 -6.12 -28.57
N SER A 250 2.67 -5.13 -29.46
CA SER A 250 3.65 -5.02 -30.53
C SER A 250 4.96 -4.42 -30.01
N TYR A 251 6.09 -5.02 -30.39
CA TYR A 251 7.42 -4.44 -30.21
C TYR A 251 8.10 -4.27 -31.57
N GLN A 252 9.09 -3.38 -31.64
CA GLN A 252 9.91 -3.18 -32.84
C GLN A 252 11.29 -3.81 -32.64
N VAL A 253 11.78 -4.49 -33.67
CA VAL A 253 13.11 -5.08 -33.64
C VAL A 253 14.09 -4.13 -34.31
N VAL A 254 15.21 -3.85 -33.66
CA VAL A 254 16.26 -2.96 -34.18
C VAL A 254 17.54 -3.72 -34.46
N GLU A 255 18.27 -3.27 -35.49
CA GLU A 255 19.58 -3.78 -35.81
C GLU A 255 20.61 -3.32 -34.77
N SER A 256 21.36 -4.26 -34.22
CA SER A 256 22.52 -4.02 -33.37
C SER A 256 23.79 -4.57 -34.02
N SER A 257 24.85 -3.79 -33.91
CA SER A 257 26.22 -4.17 -34.26
C SER A 257 26.90 -5.06 -33.20
N GLY A 258 26.26 -5.23 -32.04
CA GLY A 258 26.69 -6.11 -30.96
C GLY A 258 26.46 -7.59 -31.30
N LYS A 259 27.03 -8.48 -30.50
CA LYS A 259 26.82 -9.94 -30.63
C LYS A 259 26.32 -10.53 -29.32
N GLY A 260 25.26 -11.34 -29.39
CA GLY A 260 24.65 -11.95 -28.20
C GLY A 260 24.21 -10.90 -27.19
N VAL A 261 24.47 -11.14 -25.90
CA VAL A 261 24.07 -10.24 -24.80
C VAL A 261 24.66 -8.83 -24.91
N LEU A 262 25.74 -8.63 -25.67
CA LEU A 262 26.31 -7.29 -25.91
C LEU A 262 25.40 -6.40 -26.75
N GLN A 263 24.38 -6.95 -27.41
CA GLN A 263 23.37 -6.14 -28.11
C GLN A 263 22.44 -5.38 -27.15
N HIS A 264 22.43 -5.77 -25.86
CA HIS A 264 21.76 -5.03 -24.78
C HIS A 264 22.40 -3.65 -24.56
N ASP A 265 23.65 -3.43 -24.99
CA ASP A 265 24.27 -2.11 -24.92
C ASP A 265 23.66 -1.18 -25.99
N MET A 266 23.02 -0.10 -25.53
CA MET A 266 22.38 0.91 -26.38
C MET A 266 23.35 1.56 -27.39
N PHE A 267 24.66 1.60 -27.14
CA PHE A 267 25.64 2.12 -28.10
C PHE A 267 25.80 1.23 -29.34
N THR A 268 25.40 -0.05 -29.25
CA THR A 268 25.51 -0.99 -30.36
C THR A 268 24.39 -0.87 -31.39
N TRP A 269 23.29 -0.20 -31.03
CA TRP A 269 22.09 -0.07 -31.86
C TRP A 269 22.38 0.80 -33.08
N VAL A 270 22.02 0.32 -34.27
CA VAL A 270 22.41 0.92 -35.55
C VAL A 270 21.43 2.03 -35.91
N VAL A 271 21.97 3.22 -36.12
CA VAL A 271 21.22 4.41 -36.53
C VAL A 271 21.65 4.84 -37.94
N LYS A 272 20.68 4.99 -38.84
CA LYS A 272 20.91 5.44 -40.22
C LYS A 272 19.83 6.45 -40.61
N GLU A 273 20.22 7.52 -41.29
CA GLU A 273 19.29 8.57 -41.75
C GLU A 273 18.42 9.16 -40.62
N GLY A 274 18.96 9.13 -39.40
CA GLY A 274 18.35 9.74 -38.23
C GLY A 274 17.33 8.88 -37.48
N ASP A 275 17.17 7.61 -37.82
CA ASP A 275 16.36 6.67 -37.05
C ASP A 275 17.04 5.31 -36.92
N PHE A 276 16.48 4.41 -36.11
CA PHE A 276 16.96 3.04 -36.01
C PHE A 276 16.82 2.30 -37.34
N VAL A 277 17.76 1.39 -37.61
CA VAL A 277 17.58 0.40 -38.66
C VAL A 277 16.72 -0.72 -38.10
N TYR A 278 15.50 -0.88 -38.61
CA TYR A 278 14.57 -1.90 -38.11
C TYR A 278 14.77 -3.24 -38.82
N LYS A 279 14.45 -4.32 -38.10
CA LYS A 279 14.32 -5.69 -38.61
C LYS A 279 12.86 -6.12 -38.50
N GLU A 280 12.45 -7.08 -39.33
CA GLU A 280 11.07 -7.59 -39.31
C GLU A 280 10.79 -8.42 -38.05
N GLU A 281 11.75 -9.24 -37.63
CA GLU A 281 11.60 -10.17 -36.51
C GLU A 281 12.91 -10.34 -35.74
N ILE A 282 12.80 -10.86 -34.52
CA ILE A 282 13.95 -11.30 -33.74
C ILE A 282 14.55 -12.56 -34.40
N ASN A 283 15.81 -12.85 -34.15
CA ASN A 283 16.44 -14.07 -34.63
C ASN A 283 15.69 -15.31 -34.10
N PRO A 284 15.17 -16.21 -34.96
CA PRO A 284 14.40 -17.37 -34.53
C PRO A 284 15.13 -18.30 -33.55
N ALA A 285 16.47 -18.38 -33.66
CA ALA A 285 17.27 -19.17 -32.72
C ALA A 285 17.25 -18.56 -31.31
N THR A 286 17.25 -17.23 -31.22
CA THR A 286 17.16 -16.48 -29.96
C THR A 286 15.74 -16.55 -29.41
N GLU A 287 14.72 -16.42 -30.25
CA GLU A 287 13.32 -16.57 -29.86
C GLU A 287 13.05 -17.93 -29.21
N LYS A 288 13.48 -19.01 -29.87
CA LYS A 288 13.34 -20.37 -29.35
C LYS A 288 14.05 -20.56 -28.01
N LYS A 289 15.23 -19.96 -27.86
CA LYS A 289 15.98 -19.97 -26.59
C LYS A 289 15.20 -19.24 -25.48
N ASN A 290 14.62 -18.08 -25.79
CA ASN A 290 13.83 -17.29 -24.83
C ASN A 290 12.56 -18.04 -24.42
N GLN A 291 11.85 -18.68 -25.35
CA GLN A 291 10.69 -19.51 -25.04
C GLN A 291 11.03 -20.64 -24.07
N GLN A 292 12.12 -21.38 -24.31
CA GLN A 292 12.56 -22.45 -23.41
C GLN A 292 12.88 -21.96 -22.01
N ILE A 293 13.44 -20.75 -21.89
CA ILE A 293 13.79 -20.17 -20.58
C ILE A 293 12.55 -19.66 -19.86
N ASN A 294 11.64 -19.00 -20.57
CA ASN A 294 10.36 -18.55 -20.00
C ASN A 294 9.49 -19.75 -19.57
N GLU A 295 9.42 -20.82 -20.37
CA GLU A 295 8.78 -22.09 -19.99
C GLU A 295 9.46 -22.74 -18.79
N TRP A 296 10.80 -22.73 -18.75
CA TRP A 296 11.55 -23.26 -17.63
C TRP A 296 11.28 -22.47 -16.35
N ILE A 297 11.28 -21.14 -16.40
CA ILE A 297 10.90 -20.29 -15.26
C ILE A 297 9.46 -20.62 -14.84
N ALA A 298 8.51 -20.63 -15.78
CA ALA A 298 7.10 -20.94 -15.50
C ALA A 298 6.83 -22.37 -14.97
N SER A 299 7.78 -23.30 -15.13
CA SER A 299 7.63 -24.69 -14.68
C SER A 299 7.85 -24.92 -13.18
N TYR A 300 8.28 -23.89 -12.43
CA TYR A 300 8.47 -23.93 -10.98
C TYR A 300 7.39 -23.13 -10.26
N SER A 301 7.03 -23.55 -9.04
CA SER A 301 6.16 -22.75 -8.18
C SER A 301 6.87 -21.46 -7.73
N PRO A 302 6.15 -20.39 -7.35
CA PRO A 302 6.76 -19.17 -6.84
C PRO A 302 7.72 -19.42 -5.66
N GLU A 303 7.40 -20.37 -4.78
CA GLU A 303 8.24 -20.76 -3.65
C GLU A 303 9.53 -21.43 -4.12
N GLU A 304 9.46 -22.32 -5.12
CA GLU A 304 10.64 -22.97 -5.70
C GLU A 304 11.53 -21.97 -6.45
N GLN A 305 10.94 -21.01 -7.15
CA GLN A 305 11.68 -19.95 -7.82
C GLN A 305 12.38 -19.05 -6.79
N GLN A 306 11.70 -18.68 -5.70
CA GLN A 306 12.27 -17.91 -4.60
C GLN A 306 13.45 -18.67 -3.95
N GLU A 307 13.30 -19.97 -3.69
CA GLU A 307 14.36 -20.81 -3.12
C GLU A 307 15.61 -20.85 -4.01
N ILE A 308 15.42 -20.91 -5.34
CA ILE A 308 16.55 -20.90 -6.31
C ILE A 308 17.26 -19.54 -6.30
N VAL A 309 16.50 -18.44 -6.26
CA VAL A 309 17.04 -17.07 -6.24
C VAL A 309 17.79 -16.82 -4.92
N ASP A 310 17.19 -17.17 -3.77
CA ASP A 310 17.81 -16.99 -2.46
C ASP A 310 19.09 -17.81 -2.35
N ALA A 311 19.09 -19.08 -2.79
CA ALA A 311 20.30 -19.90 -2.79
C ALA A 311 21.40 -19.33 -3.71
N LEU A 312 21.04 -18.73 -4.85
CA LEU A 312 21.99 -18.08 -5.75
C LEU A 312 22.65 -16.87 -5.06
N PHE A 313 21.86 -15.99 -4.44
CA PHE A 313 22.36 -14.78 -3.83
C PHE A 313 23.06 -15.03 -2.49
N GLU A 314 22.70 -16.08 -1.74
CA GLU A 314 23.45 -16.52 -0.55
C GLU A 314 24.88 -16.95 -0.92
N ILE A 315 25.06 -17.66 -2.04
CA ILE A 315 26.39 -18.02 -2.56
C ILE A 315 27.20 -16.76 -2.91
N ILE A 316 26.56 -15.76 -3.51
CA ILE A 316 27.19 -14.50 -3.94
C ILE A 316 27.57 -13.65 -2.71
N GLU A 317 26.65 -13.44 -1.77
CA GLU A 317 26.84 -12.63 -0.56
C GLU A 317 27.92 -13.18 0.36
N ALA A 318 28.08 -14.51 0.44
CA ALA A 318 29.15 -15.15 1.21
C ALA A 318 30.57 -14.77 0.78
N THR A 319 30.72 -14.17 -0.40
CA THR A 319 32.00 -13.66 -0.90
C THR A 319 32.33 -12.24 -0.44
N GLN A 320 31.41 -11.57 0.27
CA GLN A 320 31.48 -10.14 0.64
C GLN A 320 31.72 -9.24 -0.58
N ALA A 321 31.23 -9.64 -1.75
CA ALA A 321 31.17 -8.77 -2.91
C ALA A 321 30.01 -7.79 -2.71
N ASP A 322 30.23 -6.50 -3.02
CA ASP A 322 29.16 -5.50 -3.12
C ASP A 322 28.78 -5.28 -4.60
N THR A 323 29.70 -5.60 -5.53
CA THR A 323 29.50 -5.52 -6.98
C THR A 323 29.81 -6.83 -7.69
N VAL A 324 29.23 -7.04 -8.89
CA VAL A 324 29.54 -8.20 -9.75
C VAL A 324 31.02 -8.23 -10.19
N MET A 325 31.73 -7.09 -10.12
CA MET A 325 33.14 -6.98 -10.51
C MET A 325 34.11 -7.39 -9.40
N ASP A 326 33.68 -7.42 -8.14
CA ASP A 326 34.47 -7.92 -7.01
C ASP A 326 34.84 -9.40 -7.13
N PHE A 327 34.18 -10.14 -8.03
CA PHE A 327 34.50 -11.52 -8.39
C PHE A 327 35.81 -11.67 -9.19
N THR A 328 36.40 -10.57 -9.65
CA THR A 328 37.68 -10.58 -10.36
C THR A 328 38.90 -10.49 -9.43
N GLN A 329 38.72 -10.02 -8.19
CA GLN A 329 39.77 -9.91 -7.16
C GLN A 329 39.70 -11.08 -6.15
N ASN A 330 40.86 -11.61 -5.71
CA ASN A 330 40.95 -12.73 -4.75
C ASN A 330 40.13 -14.00 -5.12
N ARG A 331 40.11 -14.33 -6.41
CA ARG A 331 39.33 -15.43 -7.03
C ARG A 331 39.41 -16.77 -6.29
N LEU A 332 40.59 -17.21 -5.86
CA LEU A 332 40.77 -18.56 -5.29
C LEU A 332 40.08 -18.71 -3.93
N GLN A 333 40.17 -17.70 -3.07
CA GLN A 333 39.60 -17.71 -1.72
C GLN A 333 38.08 -17.52 -1.75
N LYS A 334 37.57 -16.64 -2.63
CA LYS A 334 36.12 -16.45 -2.85
C LYS A 334 35.47 -17.70 -3.46
N MET A 335 36.15 -18.38 -4.39
CA MET A 335 35.69 -19.62 -5.00
C MET A 335 35.55 -20.78 -4.00
N MET A 336 36.48 -20.92 -3.05
CA MET A 336 36.39 -21.93 -1.98
C MET A 336 35.18 -21.71 -1.06
N LYS A 337 34.86 -20.44 -0.71
CA LYS A 337 33.68 -20.11 0.09
C LYS A 337 32.37 -20.42 -0.65
N MET A 338 32.28 -20.03 -1.93
CA MET A 338 31.12 -20.36 -2.78
C MET A 338 30.92 -21.87 -2.92
N LEU A 339 32.01 -22.62 -3.10
CA LEU A 339 31.94 -24.08 -3.19
C LEU A 339 31.39 -24.71 -1.91
N ASN A 340 31.79 -24.24 -0.73
CA ASN A 340 31.30 -24.81 0.53
C ASN A 340 29.77 -24.67 0.68
N ILE A 341 29.21 -23.50 0.38
CA ILE A 341 27.75 -23.26 0.44
C ILE A 341 27.04 -24.07 -0.62
N PHE A 342 27.55 -24.07 -1.86
CA PHE A 342 27.00 -24.87 -2.96
C PHE A 342 27.04 -26.39 -2.69
N HIS A 343 27.95 -26.88 -1.84
CA HIS A 343 27.98 -28.28 -1.40
C HIS A 343 26.93 -28.61 -0.34
N GLY A 344 26.51 -27.63 0.46
CA GLY A 344 25.49 -27.78 1.50
C GLY A 344 24.04 -27.72 0.99
N LEU A 345 23.81 -27.23 -0.24
CA LEU A 345 22.48 -27.16 -0.84
C LEU A 345 21.87 -28.55 -1.11
N GLU A 346 20.55 -28.66 -0.95
CA GLU A 346 19.80 -29.85 -1.34
C GLU A 346 19.99 -30.21 -2.83
N ALA A 347 19.92 -31.51 -3.15
CA ALA A 347 20.25 -32.01 -4.49
C ALA A 347 19.39 -31.42 -5.62
N LYS A 348 18.14 -31.06 -5.33
CA LYS A 348 17.21 -30.42 -6.27
C LYS A 348 17.59 -28.96 -6.51
N THR A 349 17.78 -28.18 -5.46
CA THR A 349 18.18 -26.76 -5.47
C THR A 349 19.55 -26.58 -6.13
N LYS A 350 20.52 -27.44 -5.79
CA LYS A 350 21.85 -27.48 -6.42
C LYS A 350 21.80 -27.71 -7.94
N ARG A 351 20.88 -28.57 -8.41
CA ARG A 351 20.68 -28.83 -9.84
C ARG A 351 20.09 -27.60 -10.55
N ASN A 352 19.13 -26.92 -9.91
CA ASN A 352 18.47 -25.76 -10.45
C ASN A 352 19.39 -24.53 -10.49
N VAL A 353 20.13 -24.24 -9.41
CA VAL A 353 21.16 -23.18 -9.38
C VAL A 353 22.21 -23.44 -10.47
N ARG A 354 22.66 -24.69 -10.65
CA ARG A 354 23.61 -25.04 -11.73
C ARG A 354 23.03 -24.85 -13.13
N LYS A 355 21.74 -25.14 -13.34
CA LYS A 355 21.04 -24.86 -14.60
C LYS A 355 20.96 -23.35 -14.86
N LEU A 356 20.61 -22.56 -13.84
CA LEU A 356 20.54 -21.11 -13.93
C LEU A 356 21.90 -20.49 -14.28
N PHE A 357 22.98 -20.92 -13.63
CA PHE A 357 24.35 -20.53 -14.00
C PHE A 357 24.70 -20.91 -15.46
N HIS A 358 24.27 -22.09 -15.91
CA HIS A 358 24.50 -22.52 -17.28
C HIS A 358 23.71 -21.67 -18.29
N ILE A 359 22.46 -21.32 -17.98
CA ILE A 359 21.62 -20.45 -18.82
C ILE A 359 22.22 -19.05 -18.94
N LEU A 360 22.69 -18.49 -17.82
CA LEU A 360 23.24 -17.14 -17.74
C LEU A 360 24.66 -17.01 -18.33
N LEU A 361 25.49 -18.07 -18.28
CA LEU A 361 26.91 -18.02 -18.64
C LEU A 361 27.30 -18.83 -19.89
N ALA A 362 26.39 -19.60 -20.50
CA ALA A 362 26.71 -20.36 -21.72
C ALA A 362 26.92 -19.42 -22.93
N PRO A 363 28.06 -19.53 -23.64
CA PRO A 363 28.27 -18.83 -24.90
C PRO A 363 27.25 -19.30 -25.94
N SER A 364 26.65 -18.37 -26.69
CA SER A 364 25.62 -18.63 -27.72
C SER A 364 26.05 -19.55 -28.86
N GLU A 365 27.32 -19.94 -28.96
CA GLU A 365 27.89 -20.73 -30.06
C GLU A 365 28.13 -22.23 -29.74
N ARG A 366 27.80 -22.74 -28.55
CA ARG A 366 27.99 -24.17 -28.21
C ARG A 366 26.71 -24.92 -27.85
N LEU A 367 25.69 -24.83 -28.70
CA LEU A 367 24.65 -25.86 -28.83
C LEU A 367 24.36 -26.10 -30.32
N GLY A 368 25.44 -26.32 -31.08
CA GLY A 368 25.33 -26.94 -32.40
C GLY A 368 24.95 -28.41 -32.24
N TYR A 369 23.82 -28.78 -32.81
CA TYR A 369 23.39 -30.16 -33.02
C TYR A 369 24.54 -30.98 -33.61
N THR A 370 24.98 -32.03 -32.91
CA THR A 370 25.56 -33.21 -33.57
C THR A 370 24.51 -34.31 -33.56
N GLU A 371 23.93 -34.56 -34.73
CA GLU A 371 23.25 -35.82 -35.01
C GLU A 371 24.21 -36.98 -34.76
N SER A 372 23.94 -37.83 -33.76
CA SER A 372 24.15 -39.28 -33.91
C SER A 372 23.58 -40.04 -32.71
N SER A 373 23.09 -41.24 -33.02
CA SER A 373 22.68 -42.33 -32.13
C SER A 373 21.26 -42.28 -31.52
N LYS A 374 20.31 -42.75 -32.35
CA LYS A 374 19.26 -43.67 -31.89
C LYS A 374 19.91 -44.77 -31.04
N LYS A 375 19.41 -44.99 -29.82
CA LYS A 375 19.28 -46.34 -29.23
C LYS A 375 18.15 -46.34 -28.20
N THR A 376 17.20 -47.20 -28.51
CA THR A 376 16.12 -47.74 -27.69
C THR A 376 16.62 -48.32 -26.36
N ALA A 377 15.91 -48.04 -25.27
CA ALA A 377 15.78 -48.95 -24.14
C ALA A 377 14.47 -48.66 -23.39
N GLU A 378 13.67 -49.71 -23.27
CA GLU A 378 12.42 -49.82 -22.52
C GLU A 378 12.63 -49.74 -20.98
N PRO A 379 11.54 -49.62 -20.20
CA PRO A 379 11.58 -49.24 -18.80
C PRO A 379 11.84 -50.45 -17.90
N ASP A 380 12.83 -50.35 -17.01
CA ASP A 380 13.04 -51.34 -15.96
C ASP A 380 12.45 -50.91 -14.62
N SER A 381 11.89 -51.90 -13.98
CA SER A 381 10.91 -51.90 -12.90
C SER A 381 11.42 -51.43 -11.53
N ALA A 382 10.51 -50.74 -10.83
CA ALA A 382 10.16 -50.89 -9.42
C ALA A 382 11.27 -50.83 -8.34
N VAL A 383 11.26 -49.73 -7.59
CA VAL A 383 11.35 -49.79 -6.12
C VAL A 383 10.24 -48.91 -5.55
N LYS A 384 9.23 -49.55 -4.96
CA LYS A 384 8.23 -48.91 -4.10
C LYS A 384 8.95 -48.39 -2.86
N MET A 385 8.91 -47.07 -2.65
CA MET A 385 8.96 -46.49 -1.30
C MET A 385 7.64 -45.77 -1.08
N GLU A 386 6.86 -46.30 -0.15
CA GLU A 386 5.64 -45.67 0.37
C GLU A 386 6.03 -44.39 1.13
N ASN A 387 5.77 -43.23 0.52
CA ASN A 387 5.63 -41.97 1.26
C ASN A 387 4.14 -41.67 1.40
N LYS A 388 3.54 -42.16 2.49
CA LYS A 388 2.32 -41.57 3.07
C LYS A 388 2.76 -40.32 3.84
N GLY A 389 2.46 -39.13 3.33
CA GLY A 389 2.80 -37.89 4.02
C GLY A 389 2.43 -36.62 3.27
N VAL A 390 1.14 -36.27 3.29
CA VAL A 390 0.55 -34.93 3.11
C VAL A 390 0.69 -34.29 1.73
N TYR A 391 -0.22 -34.62 0.82
CA TYR A 391 -0.66 -33.67 -0.20
C TYR A 391 -1.26 -32.46 0.53
N LYS A 392 -0.59 -31.31 0.49
CA LYS A 392 -1.21 -30.04 0.89
C LYS A 392 -2.17 -29.68 -0.25
N MET A 393 -3.42 -30.06 -0.12
CA MET A 393 -4.46 -29.78 -1.11
C MET A 393 -4.65 -28.25 -1.15
N GLU A 394 -4.33 -27.60 -2.27
CA GLU A 394 -4.58 -26.16 -2.44
C GLU A 394 -6.09 -25.92 -2.54
N LEU A 395 -6.65 -25.22 -1.55
CA LEU A 395 -8.06 -24.83 -1.53
C LEU A 395 -8.20 -23.47 -2.21
N VAL A 396 -9.03 -23.40 -3.25
CA VAL A 396 -9.44 -22.13 -3.87
C VAL A 396 -10.41 -21.42 -2.95
N THR A 397 -10.20 -20.13 -2.70
CA THR A 397 -11.09 -19.34 -1.86
C THR A 397 -12.34 -18.88 -2.61
N VAL A 398 -13.44 -18.63 -1.89
CA VAL A 398 -14.67 -18.07 -2.47
C VAL A 398 -14.38 -16.70 -3.10
N ARG A 399 -13.51 -15.88 -2.49
CA ARG A 399 -13.10 -14.59 -3.05
C ARG A 399 -12.48 -14.72 -4.43
N GLU A 400 -11.52 -15.63 -4.60
CA GLU A 400 -10.88 -15.87 -5.91
C GLU A 400 -11.90 -16.28 -6.97
N ILE A 401 -12.86 -17.13 -6.61
CA ILE A 401 -13.92 -17.55 -7.54
C ILE A 401 -14.77 -16.36 -8.00
N TYR A 402 -15.08 -15.41 -7.11
CA TYR A 402 -15.87 -14.22 -7.47
C TYR A 402 -15.06 -13.12 -8.17
N ARG A 403 -13.78 -12.94 -7.83
CA ARG A 403 -12.94 -11.88 -8.43
C ARG A 403 -12.29 -12.33 -9.74
N ASP A 404 -11.98 -13.61 -9.90
CA ASP A 404 -11.35 -14.21 -11.08
C ASP A 404 -12.21 -15.33 -11.70
N THR A 405 -13.54 -15.11 -11.79
CA THR A 405 -14.50 -16.14 -12.21
C THR A 405 -14.12 -16.87 -13.49
N GLU A 406 -13.66 -16.15 -14.52
CA GLU A 406 -13.28 -16.74 -15.80
C GLU A 406 -12.15 -17.77 -15.70
N LYS A 407 -11.22 -17.60 -14.74
CA LYS A 407 -10.12 -18.54 -14.49
C LYS A 407 -10.63 -19.90 -14.02
N TYR A 408 -11.72 -19.91 -13.25
CA TYR A 408 -12.23 -21.10 -12.59
C TYR A 408 -13.45 -21.71 -13.29
N LEU A 409 -14.11 -20.97 -14.20
CA LEU A 409 -15.27 -21.48 -14.93
C LEU A 409 -14.92 -22.74 -15.74
N ASN A 410 -15.78 -23.74 -15.61
CA ASN A 410 -15.65 -25.08 -16.18
C ASN A 410 -14.39 -25.84 -15.73
N GLN A 411 -13.68 -25.34 -14.70
CA GLN A 411 -12.54 -26.02 -14.10
C GLN A 411 -12.97 -26.84 -12.90
N LYS A 412 -12.25 -27.94 -12.68
CA LYS A 412 -12.34 -28.71 -11.45
C LYS A 412 -11.53 -28.02 -10.36
N ILE A 413 -12.18 -27.66 -9.27
CA ILE A 413 -11.60 -26.93 -8.15
C ILE A 413 -11.95 -27.61 -6.82
N THR A 414 -11.15 -27.33 -5.80
CA THR A 414 -11.41 -27.76 -4.43
C THR A 414 -11.56 -26.54 -3.54
N VAL A 415 -12.63 -26.49 -2.76
CA VAL A 415 -12.97 -25.39 -1.85
C VAL A 415 -13.21 -25.92 -0.44
N GLY A 416 -12.91 -25.11 0.59
CA GLY A 416 -13.19 -25.46 1.99
C GLY A 416 -13.94 -24.35 2.71
N GLY A 417 -14.86 -24.71 3.60
CA GLY A 417 -15.61 -23.72 4.39
C GLY A 417 -16.72 -24.32 5.25
N TRP A 418 -17.60 -23.45 5.74
CA TRP A 418 -18.71 -23.81 6.63
C TRP A 418 -20.07 -23.64 5.96
N LEU A 419 -20.99 -24.53 6.29
CA LEU A 419 -22.32 -24.55 5.71
C LEU A 419 -23.27 -23.52 6.35
N ARG A 420 -23.84 -22.64 5.53
CA ARG A 420 -24.92 -21.70 5.90
C ARG A 420 -26.30 -22.30 5.76
N SER A 421 -26.45 -23.28 4.88
CA SER A 421 -27.69 -23.98 4.61
C SER A 421 -27.37 -25.33 3.99
N VAL A 422 -28.14 -26.33 4.37
CA VAL A 422 -28.19 -27.66 3.74
C VAL A 422 -29.64 -27.84 3.28
N ARG A 423 -29.84 -28.22 2.02
CA ARG A 423 -31.17 -28.53 1.47
C ARG A 423 -31.09 -29.85 0.72
N ASP A 424 -31.92 -30.79 1.11
CA ASP A 424 -31.99 -32.11 0.49
C ASP A 424 -33.17 -32.22 -0.49
N SER A 425 -32.99 -33.08 -1.48
CA SER A 425 -34.04 -33.61 -2.37
C SER A 425 -33.75 -35.10 -2.59
N LYS A 426 -34.64 -35.80 -3.31
CA LYS A 426 -34.56 -37.25 -3.48
C LYS A 426 -33.29 -37.71 -4.21
N THR A 427 -32.83 -36.96 -5.21
CA THR A 427 -31.73 -37.36 -6.12
C THR A 427 -30.54 -36.39 -6.10
N PHE A 428 -30.71 -35.20 -5.53
CA PHE A 428 -29.66 -34.19 -5.37
C PHE A 428 -29.97 -33.28 -4.19
N GLY A 429 -29.09 -32.36 -3.85
CA GLY A 429 -29.32 -31.31 -2.89
C GLY A 429 -28.40 -30.11 -3.07
N PHE A 430 -28.57 -29.11 -2.22
CA PHE A 430 -27.79 -27.87 -2.24
C PHE A 430 -27.11 -27.62 -0.90
N LEU A 431 -25.82 -27.35 -0.95
CA LEU A 431 -25.06 -26.75 0.15
C LEU A 431 -24.79 -25.29 -0.19
N VAL A 432 -24.88 -24.43 0.83
CA VAL A 432 -24.45 -23.03 0.73
C VAL A 432 -23.21 -22.89 1.60
N LEU A 433 -22.05 -22.76 0.97
CA LEU A 433 -20.74 -22.69 1.61
C LEU A 433 -20.28 -21.24 1.76
N HIS A 434 -19.68 -20.94 2.91
CA HIS A 434 -18.91 -19.71 3.10
C HIS A 434 -17.58 -20.04 3.77
N ASP A 435 -16.52 -19.34 3.38
CA ASP A 435 -15.17 -19.51 3.92
C ASP A 435 -14.68 -18.27 4.70
N GLY A 436 -15.45 -17.18 4.66
CA GLY A 436 -15.11 -15.90 5.29
C GLY A 436 -14.24 -14.98 4.44
N THR A 437 -13.80 -15.39 3.24
CA THR A 437 -12.96 -14.57 2.36
C THR A 437 -13.77 -13.57 1.54
N PHE A 438 -15.03 -13.88 1.26
CA PHE A 438 -15.94 -13.04 0.48
C PHE A 438 -17.29 -12.82 1.17
N PHE A 439 -18.05 -11.81 0.73
CA PHE A 439 -19.40 -11.54 1.25
C PHE A 439 -20.42 -12.55 0.74
N GLU A 440 -20.43 -12.77 -0.57
CA GLU A 440 -21.32 -13.75 -1.18
C GLU A 440 -20.91 -15.19 -0.86
N THR A 441 -21.90 -16.06 -0.81
CA THR A 441 -21.72 -17.49 -0.51
C THR A 441 -21.68 -18.31 -1.79
N LEU A 442 -20.94 -19.43 -1.77
CA LEU A 442 -20.86 -20.34 -2.90
C LEU A 442 -21.94 -21.43 -2.82
N GLN A 443 -22.73 -21.58 -3.89
CA GLN A 443 -23.66 -22.70 -4.01
C GLN A 443 -22.95 -23.95 -4.53
N ILE A 444 -23.26 -25.09 -3.91
CA ILE A 444 -22.73 -26.40 -4.26
C ILE A 444 -23.91 -27.35 -4.46
N VAL A 445 -23.95 -28.03 -5.59
CA VAL A 445 -24.94 -29.07 -5.91
C VAL A 445 -24.29 -30.43 -5.70
N TYR A 446 -24.95 -31.27 -4.92
CA TYR A 446 -24.43 -32.58 -4.54
C TYR A 446 -25.47 -33.64 -4.92
N HIS A 447 -25.04 -34.79 -5.47
CA HIS A 447 -25.93 -35.79 -6.10
C HIS A 447 -25.88 -37.15 -5.43
N ASP A 448 -26.95 -37.95 -5.63
CA ASP A 448 -27.12 -39.31 -5.11
C ASP A 448 -26.08 -40.34 -5.58
N LYS A 449 -25.26 -39.98 -6.58
CA LYS A 449 -24.14 -40.78 -7.08
C LYS A 449 -22.94 -40.83 -6.14
N MET A 450 -22.85 -39.94 -5.14
CA MET A 450 -21.75 -39.96 -4.18
C MET A 450 -21.99 -41.00 -3.08
N GLU A 451 -20.94 -41.71 -2.67
CA GLU A 451 -21.03 -42.76 -1.64
C GLU A 451 -21.57 -42.24 -0.29
N ASN A 452 -21.25 -40.99 0.06
CA ASN A 452 -21.66 -40.37 1.32
C ASN A 452 -22.88 -39.44 1.20
N PHE A 453 -23.68 -39.54 0.13
CA PHE A 453 -24.86 -38.69 -0.09
C PHE A 453 -25.81 -38.61 1.14
N ALA A 454 -26.08 -39.77 1.76
CA ALA A 454 -26.96 -39.87 2.94
C ALA A 454 -26.37 -39.22 4.21
N GLN A 455 -25.05 -39.11 4.29
CA GLN A 455 -24.36 -38.39 5.37
C GLN A 455 -24.42 -36.88 5.12
N VAL A 456 -24.10 -36.44 3.90
CA VAL A 456 -24.11 -35.03 3.49
C VAL A 456 -25.49 -34.41 3.63
N SER A 457 -26.56 -35.13 3.27
CA SER A 457 -27.94 -34.64 3.38
C SER A 457 -28.43 -34.41 4.82
N LYS A 458 -27.72 -34.94 5.83
CA LYS A 458 -28.06 -34.81 7.25
C LYS A 458 -27.14 -33.85 8.01
N LEU A 459 -26.27 -33.12 7.31
CA LEU A 459 -25.38 -32.15 7.94
C LEU A 459 -26.18 -30.97 8.53
N ASN A 460 -25.74 -30.51 9.69
CA ASN A 460 -26.29 -29.32 10.33
C ASN A 460 -25.62 -28.03 9.81
N VAL A 461 -26.33 -26.91 9.93
CA VAL A 461 -25.76 -25.57 9.71
C VAL A 461 -24.53 -25.39 10.61
N GLY A 462 -23.46 -24.81 10.06
CA GLY A 462 -22.18 -24.63 10.73
C GLY A 462 -21.20 -25.79 10.57
N ALA A 463 -21.58 -26.88 9.88
CA ALA A 463 -20.64 -27.97 9.59
C ALA A 463 -19.52 -27.48 8.66
N ALA A 464 -18.29 -27.94 8.89
CA ALA A 464 -17.13 -27.67 8.06
C ALA A 464 -16.96 -28.78 7.02
N VAL A 465 -16.78 -28.40 5.76
CA VAL A 465 -16.64 -29.32 4.63
C VAL A 465 -15.53 -28.87 3.69
N ILE A 466 -14.93 -29.84 3.00
CA ILE A 466 -14.12 -29.65 1.80
C ILE A 466 -14.88 -30.25 0.62
N VAL A 467 -14.99 -29.51 -0.46
CA VAL A 467 -15.73 -29.94 -1.66
C VAL A 467 -14.81 -29.86 -2.86
N THR A 468 -14.72 -30.97 -3.60
CA THR A 468 -14.08 -31.02 -4.91
C THR A 468 -15.15 -31.18 -5.98
N GLY A 469 -15.12 -30.34 -7.01
CA GLY A 469 -16.13 -30.39 -8.08
C GLY A 469 -15.82 -29.41 -9.21
N THR A 470 -16.72 -29.36 -10.20
CA THR A 470 -16.56 -28.46 -11.36
C THR A 470 -17.41 -27.21 -11.18
N LEU A 471 -16.79 -26.02 -11.32
CA LEU A 471 -17.52 -24.75 -11.29
C LEU A 471 -18.25 -24.54 -12.63
N ILE A 472 -19.57 -24.40 -12.61
CA ILE A 472 -20.38 -24.21 -13.82
C ILE A 472 -21.13 -22.87 -13.79
N PRO A 473 -21.30 -22.20 -14.94
CA PRO A 473 -22.08 -20.97 -15.01
C PRO A 473 -23.59 -21.28 -14.90
N THR A 474 -24.33 -20.39 -14.23
CA THR A 474 -25.79 -20.49 -14.07
C THR A 474 -26.47 -19.16 -14.44
N PRO A 475 -26.42 -18.75 -15.72
CA PRO A 475 -26.84 -17.39 -16.14
C PRO A 475 -28.34 -17.10 -15.91
N GLU A 476 -29.17 -18.14 -15.85
CA GLU A 476 -30.62 -18.02 -15.61
C GLU A 476 -30.98 -18.07 -14.11
N ALA A 477 -30.01 -18.33 -13.22
CA ALA A 477 -30.22 -18.43 -11.79
C ALA A 477 -29.89 -17.10 -11.07
N LYS A 478 -30.25 -17.01 -9.79
CA LYS A 478 -29.91 -15.83 -8.97
C LYS A 478 -28.42 -15.73 -8.69
N GLN A 479 -27.78 -16.87 -8.49
CA GLN A 479 -26.33 -16.98 -8.38
C GLN A 479 -25.71 -17.09 -9.79
N PRO A 480 -24.55 -16.46 -10.04
CA PRO A 480 -23.92 -16.47 -11.36
C PRO A 480 -23.31 -17.83 -11.74
N PHE A 481 -22.97 -18.64 -10.75
CA PHE A 481 -22.34 -19.96 -10.91
C PHE A 481 -22.59 -20.85 -9.69
N GLU A 482 -22.29 -22.14 -9.83
CA GLU A 482 -22.31 -23.12 -8.74
C GLU A 482 -21.26 -24.21 -8.96
N ILE A 483 -20.87 -24.94 -7.90
CA ILE A 483 -20.04 -26.15 -8.03
C ILE A 483 -20.93 -27.37 -8.16
N GLN A 484 -20.74 -28.17 -9.21
CA GLN A 484 -21.21 -29.55 -9.27
C GLN A 484 -20.22 -30.44 -8.54
N ALA A 485 -20.59 -30.91 -7.34
CA ALA A 485 -19.70 -31.66 -6.46
C ALA A 485 -19.46 -33.07 -7.00
N ASP A 486 -18.19 -33.44 -7.12
CA ASP A 486 -17.74 -34.81 -7.32
C ASP A 486 -17.52 -35.51 -5.97
N GLU A 487 -17.05 -34.76 -4.98
CA GLU A 487 -16.71 -35.23 -3.64
C GLU A 487 -17.02 -34.15 -2.60
N VAL A 488 -17.57 -34.58 -1.46
CA VAL A 488 -17.76 -33.74 -0.27
C VAL A 488 -17.16 -34.46 0.93
N VAL A 489 -16.06 -33.93 1.48
CA VAL A 489 -15.44 -34.42 2.70
C VAL A 489 -15.96 -33.61 3.88
N VAL A 490 -16.45 -34.29 4.92
CA VAL A 490 -16.90 -33.64 6.16
C VAL A 490 -15.70 -33.50 7.09
N GLU A 491 -15.15 -32.29 7.17
CA GLU A 491 -14.01 -31.93 8.04
C GLU A 491 -14.43 -31.91 9.51
N GLY A 492 -15.63 -31.36 9.78
CA GLY A 492 -16.16 -31.22 11.14
C GLY A 492 -17.68 -31.12 11.14
N ALA A 493 -18.33 -32.03 11.84
CA ALA A 493 -19.77 -31.98 12.03
C ALA A 493 -20.17 -30.80 12.93
N SER A 494 -21.39 -30.27 12.73
CA SER A 494 -21.98 -29.25 13.60
C SER A 494 -23.04 -29.87 14.50
N ALA A 495 -23.07 -29.44 15.76
CA ALA A 495 -24.03 -29.90 16.74
C ALA A 495 -25.45 -29.36 16.45
N PRO A 496 -26.52 -30.12 16.75
CA PRO A 496 -27.90 -29.68 16.48
C PRO A 496 -28.33 -28.40 17.23
N ASP A 497 -27.69 -28.11 18.36
CA ASP A 497 -27.92 -26.94 19.22
C ASP A 497 -27.16 -25.68 18.79
N TYR A 498 -26.52 -25.70 17.61
CA TYR A 498 -25.85 -24.52 17.06
C TYR A 498 -26.79 -23.29 17.03
N PRO A 499 -26.45 -22.17 17.68
CA PRO A 499 -27.41 -21.08 17.92
C PRO A 499 -27.76 -20.27 16.66
N LEU A 500 -26.84 -20.22 15.68
CA LEU A 500 -27.01 -19.46 14.43
C LEU A 500 -27.78 -20.26 13.37
N GLN A 501 -28.97 -20.71 13.75
CA GLN A 501 -29.93 -21.33 12.83
C GLN A 501 -30.33 -20.35 11.72
N LYS A 502 -30.81 -20.89 10.58
CA LYS A 502 -31.24 -20.13 9.38
C LYS A 502 -32.55 -19.36 9.61
N LYS A 503 -32.54 -18.44 10.57
CA LYS A 503 -33.61 -17.51 10.93
C LYS A 503 -33.01 -16.14 11.24
N ARG A 504 -33.84 -15.11 11.27
CA ARG A 504 -33.42 -13.78 11.71
C ARG A 504 -33.17 -13.81 13.23
N HIS A 505 -32.07 -13.20 13.64
CA HIS A 505 -31.71 -13.00 15.05
C HIS A 505 -31.66 -11.49 15.32
N SER A 506 -32.04 -11.05 16.53
CA SER A 506 -31.87 -9.65 16.93
C SER A 506 -30.40 -9.35 17.22
N PHE A 507 -29.98 -8.09 17.05
CA PHE A 507 -28.62 -7.69 17.44
C PHE A 507 -28.39 -7.85 18.95
N GLU A 508 -29.42 -7.66 19.77
CA GLU A 508 -29.37 -7.92 21.21
C GLU A 508 -29.01 -9.37 21.52
N TYR A 509 -29.68 -10.35 20.90
CA TYR A 509 -29.32 -11.76 21.06
C TYR A 509 -27.92 -12.05 20.53
N LEU A 510 -27.55 -11.48 19.37
CA LEU A 510 -26.22 -11.71 18.80
C LEU A 510 -25.10 -11.17 19.71
N ARG A 511 -25.34 -10.13 20.52
CA ARG A 511 -24.38 -9.64 21.53
C ARG A 511 -24.17 -10.63 22.68
N THR A 512 -25.11 -11.52 22.98
CA THR A 512 -24.93 -12.56 24.03
C THR A 512 -24.12 -13.76 23.54
N ILE A 513 -23.78 -13.81 22.25
CA ILE A 513 -22.98 -14.87 21.62
C ILE A 513 -21.90 -14.25 20.72
N SER A 514 -21.18 -13.24 21.22
CA SER A 514 -20.17 -12.47 20.49
C SER A 514 -19.09 -13.33 19.85
N HIS A 515 -18.72 -14.46 20.46
CA HIS A 515 -17.80 -15.45 19.89
C HIS A 515 -18.30 -16.14 18.60
N LEU A 516 -19.61 -16.17 18.34
CA LEU A 516 -20.19 -16.77 17.13
C LEU A 516 -20.76 -15.75 16.15
N ARG A 517 -21.20 -14.57 16.60
CA ARG A 517 -21.86 -13.59 15.72
C ARG A 517 -21.08 -13.17 14.48
N PRO A 518 -19.72 -13.15 14.40
CA PRO A 518 -18.99 -12.88 13.16
C PRO A 518 -19.35 -13.83 12.02
N ARG A 519 -19.89 -15.02 12.34
CA ARG A 519 -20.43 -15.99 11.38
C ARG A 519 -21.85 -15.62 10.93
N THR A 520 -22.30 -14.38 10.99
CA THR A 520 -23.58 -13.90 10.43
C THR A 520 -23.30 -12.85 9.38
N ASN A 521 -24.15 -12.71 8.35
CA ASN A 521 -23.87 -11.77 7.25
C ASN A 521 -23.62 -10.34 7.74
N ALA A 522 -24.40 -9.88 8.72
CA ALA A 522 -24.26 -8.52 9.27
C ALA A 522 -22.89 -8.29 9.91
N PHE A 523 -22.47 -9.16 10.84
CA PHE A 523 -21.19 -8.98 11.53
C PHE A 523 -19.98 -9.38 10.68
N GLN A 524 -20.17 -10.32 9.74
CA GLN A 524 -19.17 -10.63 8.73
C GLN A 524 -18.86 -9.40 7.88
N ALA A 525 -19.90 -8.64 7.46
CA ALA A 525 -19.72 -7.37 6.76
C ALA A 525 -19.09 -6.30 7.65
N VAL A 526 -19.59 -6.12 8.87
CA VAL A 526 -19.09 -5.07 9.79
C VAL A 526 -17.61 -5.25 10.08
N PHE A 527 -17.17 -6.47 10.40
CA PHE A 527 -15.77 -6.69 10.76
C PHE A 527 -14.82 -6.71 9.56
N ARG A 528 -15.31 -7.01 8.34
CA ARG A 528 -14.54 -6.76 7.12
C ARG A 528 -14.38 -5.28 6.83
N VAL A 529 -15.46 -4.49 6.91
CA VAL A 529 -15.37 -3.04 6.76
C VAL A 529 -14.47 -2.45 7.84
N ARG A 530 -14.60 -2.84 9.12
CA ARG A 530 -13.68 -2.41 10.19
C ARG A 530 -12.21 -2.65 9.83
N SER A 531 -11.88 -3.85 9.36
CA SER A 531 -10.51 -4.19 8.95
C SER A 531 -10.02 -3.30 7.80
N LEU A 532 -10.85 -3.10 6.78
CA LEU A 532 -10.54 -2.23 5.65
C LEU A 532 -10.40 -0.76 6.05
N THR A 533 -11.25 -0.27 6.97
CA THR A 533 -11.15 1.09 7.53
C THR A 533 -9.82 1.28 8.25
N ALA A 534 -9.38 0.31 9.07
CA ALA A 534 -8.09 0.39 9.75
C ALA A 534 -6.93 0.45 8.75
N TYR A 535 -6.95 -0.43 7.73
CA TYR A 535 -5.95 -0.42 6.65
C TYR A 535 -5.95 0.91 5.88
N ALA A 536 -7.13 1.45 5.56
CA ALA A 536 -7.26 2.73 4.88
C ALA A 536 -6.65 3.88 5.70
N ILE A 537 -6.86 3.91 7.01
CA ILE A 537 -6.27 4.92 7.90
C ILE A 537 -4.74 4.81 7.91
N HIS A 538 -4.18 3.61 8.09
CA HIS A 538 -2.74 3.42 8.03
C HIS A 538 -2.16 3.86 6.68
N LYS A 539 -2.80 3.46 5.58
CA LYS A 539 -2.39 3.86 4.23
C LYS A 539 -2.46 5.38 4.03
N PHE A 540 -3.52 6.04 4.50
CA PHE A 540 -3.69 7.49 4.38
C PHE A 540 -2.52 8.27 4.99
N PHE A 541 -2.14 7.90 6.22
CA PHE A 541 -1.07 8.56 6.97
C PHE A 541 0.32 8.19 6.46
N GLN A 542 0.59 6.90 6.21
CA GLN A 542 1.91 6.45 5.75
C GLN A 542 2.25 6.95 4.34
N GLU A 543 1.27 7.07 3.44
CA GLU A 543 1.48 7.70 2.11
C GLU A 543 1.70 9.23 2.19
N ARG A 544 1.68 9.82 3.38
CA ARG A 544 1.92 11.24 3.66
C ARG A 544 3.07 11.46 4.65
N ASP A 545 3.95 10.46 4.77
CA ASP A 545 5.15 10.49 5.62
C ASP A 545 4.87 10.68 7.12
N PHE A 546 3.68 10.31 7.59
CA PHE A 546 3.40 10.29 9.03
C PHE A 546 4.05 9.08 9.69
N VAL A 547 4.67 9.29 10.85
CA VAL A 547 5.20 8.21 11.68
C VAL A 547 4.09 7.62 12.56
N TYR A 548 3.93 6.30 12.50
CA TYR A 548 3.00 5.59 13.38
C TYR A 548 3.63 5.38 14.77
N VAL A 549 3.01 5.95 15.81
CA VAL A 549 3.56 5.98 17.17
C VAL A 549 2.66 5.19 18.12
N HIS A 550 3.27 4.28 18.88
CA HIS A 550 2.60 3.56 19.96
C HIS A 550 2.81 4.29 21.28
N THR A 551 1.76 4.95 21.76
CA THR A 551 1.76 5.68 23.03
C THR A 551 1.44 4.75 24.21
N PRO A 552 1.87 5.08 25.45
CA PRO A 552 1.67 4.22 26.61
C PRO A 552 0.18 4.13 27.00
N LEU A 553 -0.25 2.93 27.39
CA LEU A 553 -1.62 2.70 27.87
C LEU A 553 -1.78 2.92 29.38
N ILE A 554 -0.74 2.63 30.16
CA ILE A 554 -0.70 2.92 31.60
C ILE A 554 -0.10 4.31 31.78
N THR A 555 -0.82 5.18 32.47
CA THR A 555 -0.44 6.59 32.65
C THR A 555 -0.59 7.04 34.10
N GLY A 556 0.21 8.05 34.48
CA GLY A 556 0.05 8.80 35.73
C GLY A 556 -0.63 10.16 35.55
N SER A 557 -0.95 10.56 34.31
CA SER A 557 -1.52 11.87 33.97
C SER A 557 -2.90 11.72 33.31
N ASP A 558 -3.81 12.65 33.60
CA ASP A 558 -5.11 12.75 32.93
C ASP A 558 -5.00 13.73 31.75
N CYS A 559 -5.27 13.25 30.54
CA CYS A 559 -5.22 14.06 29.32
C CYS A 559 -6.45 14.95 29.15
N GLU A 560 -7.64 14.46 29.54
CA GLU A 560 -8.91 15.18 29.33
C GLU A 560 -9.33 15.99 30.57
N GLY A 561 -8.74 15.70 31.74
CA GLY A 561 -9.00 16.43 32.99
C GLY A 561 -10.37 16.15 33.60
N ALA A 562 -11.02 15.05 33.18
CA ALA A 562 -12.37 14.67 33.59
C ALA A 562 -12.39 13.68 34.78
N GLY A 563 -11.25 13.09 35.17
CA GLY A 563 -11.11 12.26 36.37
C GLY A 563 -11.72 10.84 36.30
N GLU A 564 -12.45 10.50 35.24
CA GLU A 564 -13.13 9.21 35.05
C GLU A 564 -12.19 8.16 34.39
N MET A 565 -11.07 7.84 35.06
CA MET A 565 -10.06 6.88 34.57
C MET A 565 -10.11 5.55 35.33
N PHE A 566 -9.82 4.43 34.65
CA PHE A 566 -9.66 3.13 35.32
C PHE A 566 -8.31 3.06 36.05
N GLN A 567 -8.32 2.83 37.36
CA GLN A 567 -7.09 2.63 38.11
C GLN A 567 -6.44 1.27 37.80
N VAL A 568 -5.12 1.27 37.61
CA VAL A 568 -4.29 0.07 37.44
C VAL A 568 -3.41 -0.06 38.68
N THR A 569 -3.53 -1.17 39.39
CA THR A 569 -2.80 -1.43 40.64
C THR A 569 -2.46 -2.91 40.79
N THR A 570 -1.34 -3.21 41.45
CA THR A 570 -1.01 -4.58 41.89
C THR A 570 -1.26 -4.79 43.38
N MET A 571 -1.75 -3.77 44.09
CA MET A 571 -2.05 -3.87 45.51
C MET A 571 -3.15 -4.90 45.78
N ASP A 572 -3.04 -5.60 46.91
CA ASP A 572 -4.16 -6.40 47.42
C ASP A 572 -5.26 -5.45 47.93
N LEU A 573 -6.42 -5.44 47.27
CA LEU A 573 -7.56 -4.61 47.65
C LEU A 573 -8.11 -4.95 49.04
N ASN A 574 -7.83 -6.15 49.57
CA ASN A 574 -8.19 -6.53 50.94
C ASN A 574 -7.16 -6.07 51.98
N ASN A 575 -5.98 -5.63 51.55
CA ASN A 575 -4.88 -5.24 52.42
C ASN A 575 -4.06 -4.09 51.82
N ILE A 576 -4.74 -2.96 51.58
CA ILE A 576 -4.14 -1.77 50.97
C ILE A 576 -3.14 -1.12 51.94
N PRO A 577 -1.85 -0.98 51.57
CA PRO A 577 -0.86 -0.26 52.38
C PRO A 577 -1.31 1.18 52.67
N LYS A 578 -1.06 1.63 53.90
CA LYS A 578 -1.44 2.98 54.37
C LYS A 578 -0.23 3.79 54.76
N THR A 579 -0.27 5.08 54.45
CA THR A 579 0.67 6.08 54.96
C THR A 579 0.44 6.32 56.45
N GLU A 580 1.38 6.98 57.13
CA GLU A 580 1.20 7.41 58.52
C GLU A 580 -0.04 8.29 58.73
N GLN A 581 -0.50 8.98 57.69
CA GLN A 581 -1.69 9.84 57.68
C GLN A 581 -3.00 9.06 57.41
N GLY A 582 -2.93 7.74 57.21
CA GLY A 582 -4.08 6.87 56.96
C GLY A 582 -4.57 6.82 55.50
N GLY A 583 -3.99 7.62 54.61
CA GLY A 583 -4.23 7.54 53.16
C GLY A 583 -3.58 6.32 52.52
N VAL A 584 -3.97 5.96 51.29
CA VAL A 584 -3.30 4.89 50.52
C VAL A 584 -1.84 5.25 50.25
N ASP A 585 -0.92 4.33 50.53
CA ASP A 585 0.51 4.52 50.26
C ASP A 585 0.87 4.03 48.84
N PHE A 586 0.68 4.90 47.86
CA PHE A 586 0.99 4.60 46.46
C PHE A 586 2.47 4.40 46.17
N SER A 587 3.38 4.76 47.09
CA SER A 587 4.81 4.44 46.94
C SER A 587 5.08 2.93 46.96
N GLN A 588 4.12 2.15 47.48
CA GLN A 588 4.14 0.68 47.51
C GLN A 588 3.37 0.03 46.36
N ASP A 589 2.77 0.80 45.43
CA ASP A 589 2.23 0.21 44.20
C ASP A 589 3.37 -0.15 43.23
N PHE A 590 3.04 -0.87 42.14
CA PHE A 590 4.02 -1.35 41.15
C PHE A 590 4.90 -0.23 40.57
N PHE A 591 4.31 0.93 40.28
CA PHE A 591 5.01 2.07 39.67
C PHE A 591 5.46 3.13 40.69
N GLY A 592 5.29 2.87 42.00
CA GLY A 592 5.61 3.81 43.07
C GLY A 592 4.76 5.09 43.09
N LYS A 593 3.67 5.11 42.33
CA LYS A 593 2.66 6.18 42.28
C LYS A 593 1.33 5.64 41.77
N GLN A 594 0.26 6.43 41.91
CA GLN A 594 -1.04 6.08 41.34
C GLN A 594 -0.98 6.05 39.81
N THR A 595 -1.52 4.99 39.21
CA THR A 595 -1.55 4.79 37.76
C THR A 595 -2.93 4.38 37.28
N ASN A 596 -3.26 4.77 36.05
CA ASN A 596 -4.55 4.55 35.41
C ASN A 596 -4.37 4.08 33.96
N LEU A 597 -5.45 3.61 33.34
CA LEU A 597 -5.53 3.42 31.90
C LEU A 597 -5.81 4.75 31.20
N THR A 598 -5.11 5.00 30.09
CA THR A 598 -5.17 6.28 29.39
C THR A 598 -6.52 6.52 28.70
N VAL A 599 -6.96 7.78 28.75
CA VAL A 599 -8.13 8.28 27.99
C VAL A 599 -7.73 8.73 26.58
N SER A 600 -6.46 9.05 26.36
CA SER A 600 -5.92 9.56 25.08
C SER A 600 -4.39 9.46 25.04
N GLY A 601 -3.83 9.19 23.86
CA GLY A 601 -2.38 9.21 23.62
C GLY A 601 -1.82 10.59 23.30
N GLN A 602 -2.66 11.63 23.22
CA GLN A 602 -2.32 12.95 22.66
C GLN A 602 -1.08 13.59 23.30
N LEU A 603 -1.01 13.69 24.63
CA LEU A 603 0.12 14.34 25.31
C LEU A 603 1.46 13.68 24.97
N ASN A 604 1.47 12.36 24.81
CA ASN A 604 2.64 11.62 24.36
C ASN A 604 2.88 11.80 22.85
N GLY A 605 1.82 11.87 22.05
CA GLY A 605 1.87 12.16 20.63
C GLY A 605 2.57 13.48 20.32
N GLU A 606 2.27 14.55 21.08
CA GLU A 606 2.91 15.86 20.93
C GLU A 606 4.44 15.79 21.12
N THR A 607 4.93 14.95 22.03
CA THR A 607 6.39 14.74 22.21
C THR A 607 7.06 14.21 20.95
N PHE A 608 6.39 13.28 20.25
CA PHE A 608 6.88 12.68 19.02
C PHE A 608 6.69 13.61 17.82
N ALA A 609 5.61 14.39 17.77
CA ALA A 609 5.39 15.38 16.72
C ALA A 609 6.50 16.44 16.70
N GLN A 610 7.06 16.83 17.85
CA GLN A 610 8.21 17.74 17.87
C GLN A 610 9.50 17.13 17.31
N ALA A 611 9.62 15.80 17.24
CA ALA A 611 10.77 15.10 16.66
C ALA A 611 10.55 14.71 15.18
N PHE A 612 9.37 14.20 14.85
CA PHE A 612 9.05 13.61 13.55
C PHE A 612 8.12 14.47 12.70
N ARG A 613 7.74 15.64 13.20
CA ARG A 613 6.80 16.61 12.60
C ARG A 613 5.36 16.09 12.50
N ASN A 614 5.14 14.99 11.79
CA ASN A 614 3.83 14.41 11.55
C ASN A 614 3.77 13.00 12.13
N ILE A 615 2.91 12.77 13.11
CA ILE A 615 2.71 11.46 13.71
C ILE A 615 1.24 11.11 13.79
N TYR A 616 0.93 9.84 13.99
CA TYR A 616 -0.39 9.41 14.42
C TYR A 616 -0.29 8.22 15.37
N THR A 617 -1.22 8.17 16.33
CA THR A 617 -1.49 6.98 17.13
C THR A 617 -2.66 6.21 16.52
N PHE A 618 -2.72 4.92 16.84
CA PHE A 618 -3.85 4.05 16.61
C PHE A 618 -3.83 3.03 17.74
N GLY A 619 -4.55 3.31 18.82
CA GLY A 619 -4.47 2.52 20.04
C GLY A 619 -5.77 2.47 20.83
N PRO A 620 -5.89 1.53 21.77
CA PRO A 620 -7.02 1.48 22.67
C PRO A 620 -6.95 2.62 23.70
N THR A 621 -8.11 3.19 24.01
CA THR A 621 -8.33 4.18 25.06
C THR A 621 -9.51 3.76 25.93
N PHE A 622 -9.54 4.27 27.16
CA PHE A 622 -10.45 3.79 28.18
C PHE A 622 -11.17 4.95 28.86
N ARG A 623 -12.46 4.78 29.13
CA ARG A 623 -13.26 5.76 29.90
C ARG A 623 -14.06 5.01 30.96
N ALA A 624 -13.91 5.40 32.23
CA ALA A 624 -14.57 4.76 33.36
C ALA A 624 -15.94 5.37 33.69
N GLU A 625 -16.46 6.24 32.82
CA GLU A 625 -17.78 6.84 32.99
C GLU A 625 -18.88 5.80 33.15
N ASN A 626 -19.77 6.01 34.12
CA ASN A 626 -20.92 5.15 34.34
C ASN A 626 -22.05 5.42 33.33
N SER A 627 -21.73 5.26 32.04
CA SER A 627 -22.56 5.62 30.89
C SER A 627 -22.95 4.39 30.08
N ASN A 628 -24.19 3.93 30.21
CA ASN A 628 -24.71 2.76 29.49
C ASN A 628 -25.60 3.16 28.31
N THR A 629 -25.05 3.90 27.35
CA THR A 629 -25.79 4.35 26.14
C THR A 629 -25.49 3.46 24.94
N THR A 630 -26.13 3.72 23.80
CA THR A 630 -25.82 3.02 22.54
C THR A 630 -24.52 3.49 21.88
N ARG A 631 -23.87 4.54 22.39
CA ARG A 631 -22.71 5.19 21.78
C ARG A 631 -21.45 5.15 22.63
N HIS A 632 -21.55 4.79 23.90
CA HIS A 632 -20.41 4.71 24.82
C HIS A 632 -19.93 3.27 25.03
N ALA A 633 -18.62 3.11 25.03
CA ALA A 633 -17.91 1.91 25.42
C ALA A 633 -16.80 2.29 26.41
N ALA A 634 -16.51 1.41 27.36
CA ALA A 634 -15.48 1.63 28.37
C ALA A 634 -14.06 1.40 27.81
N GLU A 635 -13.95 0.57 26.77
CA GLU A 635 -12.74 0.32 25.98
C GLU A 635 -13.10 0.51 24.51
N PHE A 636 -12.37 1.38 23.82
CA PHE A 636 -12.56 1.72 22.42
C PHE A 636 -11.22 2.11 21.79
N TRP A 637 -11.17 2.30 20.47
CA TRP A 637 -9.94 2.62 19.76
C TRP A 637 -9.97 4.07 19.26
N MET A 638 -8.86 4.76 19.42
CA MET A 638 -8.67 6.14 18.98
C MET A 638 -7.56 6.22 17.93
N ILE A 639 -7.77 7.11 16.96
CA ILE A 639 -6.76 7.50 15.98
C ILE A 639 -6.44 8.97 16.21
N GLU A 640 -5.20 9.26 16.58
CA GLU A 640 -4.82 10.58 17.06
C GLU A 640 -3.58 11.10 16.31
N PRO A 641 -3.77 11.79 15.17
CA PRO A 641 -2.67 12.51 14.53
C PRO A 641 -2.26 13.77 15.30
N GLU A 642 -0.97 14.06 15.29
CA GLU A 642 -0.37 15.32 15.73
C GLU A 642 0.58 15.85 14.65
N ILE A 643 0.43 17.13 14.32
CA ILE A 643 1.15 17.81 13.24
C ILE A 643 1.83 19.09 13.75
N ALA A 644 3.16 19.11 13.69
CA ALA A 644 3.97 20.27 14.03
C ALA A 644 4.05 21.28 12.88
N PHE A 645 4.20 22.56 13.25
CA PHE A 645 4.13 23.74 12.36
C PHE A 645 2.76 23.99 11.73
N SER A 646 1.70 23.48 12.35
CA SER A 646 0.32 23.56 11.88
C SER A 646 -0.60 24.29 12.85
N ASP A 647 -1.65 24.90 12.31
CA ASP A 647 -2.72 25.58 13.07
C ASP A 647 -4.05 24.82 12.98
N LEU A 648 -5.12 25.38 13.57
CA LEU A 648 -6.45 24.75 13.56
C LEU A 648 -6.99 24.53 12.14
N LYS A 649 -6.65 25.39 11.18
CA LYS A 649 -7.11 25.25 9.79
C LYS A 649 -6.43 24.06 9.11
N ASP A 650 -5.12 23.91 9.31
CA ASP A 650 -4.38 22.75 8.81
C ASP A 650 -4.96 21.45 9.38
N ASP A 651 -5.33 21.45 10.67
CA ASP A 651 -5.95 20.33 11.36
C ASP A 651 -7.30 19.92 10.76
N MET A 652 -8.18 20.91 10.49
CA MET A 652 -9.45 20.68 9.79
C MET A 652 -9.25 20.11 8.38
N ILE A 653 -8.26 20.61 7.62
CA ILE A 653 -7.95 20.10 6.28
C ILE A 653 -7.50 18.63 6.35
N LEU A 654 -6.68 18.27 7.34
CA LEU A 654 -6.23 16.89 7.55
C LEU A 654 -7.41 15.99 7.92
N ALA A 655 -8.26 16.42 8.85
CA ALA A 655 -9.45 15.68 9.29
C ALA A 655 -10.42 15.41 8.13
N GLU A 656 -10.76 16.44 7.35
CA GLU A 656 -11.63 16.32 6.18
C GLU A 656 -11.02 15.39 5.13
N SER A 657 -9.73 15.57 4.82
CA SER A 657 -9.01 14.76 3.84
C SER A 657 -8.99 13.28 4.21
N MET A 658 -8.70 12.98 5.49
CA MET A 658 -8.69 11.62 6.02
C MET A 658 -10.08 10.99 5.92
N LEU A 659 -11.11 11.68 6.42
CA LEU A 659 -12.48 11.14 6.45
C LEU A 659 -12.97 10.84 5.02
N LYS A 660 -12.79 11.78 4.09
CA LYS A 660 -13.16 11.58 2.67
C LYS A 660 -12.39 10.43 2.03
N TYR A 661 -11.09 10.29 2.34
CA TYR A 661 -10.27 9.20 1.82
C TYR A 661 -10.76 7.84 2.33
N VAL A 662 -10.99 7.70 3.63
CA VAL A 662 -11.45 6.46 4.26
C VAL A 662 -12.81 6.04 3.70
N ILE A 663 -13.75 6.98 3.54
CA ILE A 663 -15.07 6.70 2.96
C ILE A 663 -14.94 6.18 1.52
N ARG A 664 -14.15 6.85 0.65
CA ARG A 664 -13.89 6.38 -0.72
C ARG A 664 -13.28 4.99 -0.74
N TYR A 665 -12.22 4.77 0.05
CA TYR A 665 -11.51 3.51 0.10
C TYR A 665 -12.43 2.35 0.47
N VAL A 666 -13.30 2.52 1.48
CA VAL A 666 -14.26 1.49 1.87
C VAL A 666 -15.32 1.25 0.81
N MET A 667 -15.88 2.30 0.20
CA MET A 667 -16.87 2.16 -0.87
C MET A 667 -16.30 1.44 -2.11
N GLU A 668 -15.03 1.65 -2.43
CA GLU A 668 -14.33 1.01 -3.55
C GLU A 668 -13.95 -0.45 -3.25
N ASN A 669 -13.51 -0.75 -2.03
CA ASN A 669 -12.92 -2.06 -1.68
C ASN A 669 -13.88 -3.03 -0.98
N ALA A 670 -15.07 -2.57 -0.59
CA ALA A 670 -16.11 -3.41 0.03
C ALA A 670 -17.51 -3.21 -0.59
N PRO A 671 -17.67 -3.19 -1.93
CA PRO A 671 -18.95 -2.83 -2.55
C PRO A 671 -20.08 -3.79 -2.17
N GLU A 672 -19.80 -5.08 -1.96
CA GLU A 672 -20.80 -6.06 -1.54
C GLU A 672 -21.31 -5.81 -0.12
N GLU A 673 -20.40 -5.56 0.84
CA GLU A 673 -20.75 -5.18 2.21
C GLU A 673 -21.53 -3.85 2.26
N MET A 674 -21.08 -2.85 1.50
CA MET A 674 -21.74 -1.53 1.44
C MET A 674 -23.16 -1.65 0.89
N GLN A 675 -23.35 -2.47 -0.15
CA GLN A 675 -24.67 -2.73 -0.70
C GLN A 675 -25.56 -3.50 0.29
N PHE A 676 -25.00 -4.43 1.07
CA PHE A 676 -25.73 -5.09 2.15
C PHE A 676 -26.20 -4.08 3.21
N PHE A 677 -25.32 -3.20 3.68
CA PHE A 677 -25.68 -2.19 4.68
C PHE A 677 -26.78 -1.25 4.16
N ASN A 678 -26.64 -0.77 2.93
CA ASN A 678 -27.62 0.12 2.31
C ASN A 678 -29.01 -0.52 2.18
N ASN A 679 -29.08 -1.83 1.95
CA ASN A 679 -30.34 -2.53 1.77
C ASN A 679 -30.99 -2.97 3.08
N PHE A 680 -30.19 -3.39 4.07
CA PHE A 680 -30.68 -4.13 5.23
C PHE A 680 -30.42 -3.47 6.59
N VAL A 681 -29.49 -2.51 6.67
CA VAL A 681 -29.13 -1.84 7.93
C VAL A 681 -29.60 -0.40 7.93
N ASP A 682 -29.17 0.40 6.96
CA ASP A 682 -29.49 1.82 6.87
C ASP A 682 -29.75 2.25 5.42
N LYS A 683 -31.02 2.51 5.12
CA LYS A 683 -31.46 2.86 3.76
C LYS A 683 -30.99 4.26 3.41
N GLY A 684 -30.23 4.38 2.31
CA GLY A 684 -29.64 5.64 1.87
C GLY A 684 -28.25 5.90 2.46
N LEU A 685 -27.64 4.91 3.12
CA LEU A 685 -26.26 4.97 3.61
C LEU A 685 -25.28 5.38 2.50
N ILE A 686 -25.34 4.73 1.33
CA ILE A 686 -24.42 5.02 0.23
C ILE A 686 -24.56 6.46 -0.24
N ASP A 687 -25.80 6.95 -0.40
CA ASP A 687 -26.06 8.33 -0.84
C ASP A 687 -25.55 9.34 0.19
N ARG A 688 -25.73 9.05 1.49
CA ARG A 688 -25.19 9.88 2.57
C ARG A 688 -23.66 9.91 2.55
N LEU A 689 -22.99 8.77 2.37
CA LEU A 689 -21.54 8.70 2.31
C LEU A 689 -20.96 9.42 1.08
N LYS A 690 -21.59 9.25 -0.09
CA LYS A 690 -21.25 10.02 -1.30
C LYS A 690 -21.42 11.52 -1.08
N HIS A 691 -22.53 11.93 -0.47
CA HIS A 691 -22.78 13.33 -0.13
C HIS A 691 -21.67 13.92 0.75
N VAL A 692 -21.18 13.19 1.75
CA VAL A 692 -20.03 13.62 2.57
C VAL A 692 -18.76 13.74 1.75
N VAL A 693 -18.46 12.76 0.89
CA VAL A 693 -17.26 12.76 0.06
C VAL A 693 -17.24 13.94 -0.92
N GLU A 694 -18.38 14.25 -1.50
CA GLU A 694 -18.55 15.27 -2.56
C GLU A 694 -18.76 16.69 -2.01
N SER A 695 -19.22 16.83 -0.76
CA SER A 695 -19.47 18.13 -0.14
C SER A 695 -18.18 18.81 0.32
N GLU A 696 -18.08 20.13 0.12
CA GLU A 696 -17.19 20.97 0.93
C GLU A 696 -17.79 21.17 2.32
N PHE A 697 -16.99 20.92 3.36
CA PHE A 697 -17.47 21.01 4.73
C PHE A 697 -17.75 22.48 5.08
N ALA A 698 -18.88 22.73 5.72
CA ALA A 698 -19.19 24.08 6.19
C ALA A 698 -18.32 24.41 7.41
N HIS A 699 -18.07 25.70 7.63
CA HIS A 699 -17.37 26.19 8.81
C HIS A 699 -18.27 27.18 9.53
N VAL A 700 -18.37 27.04 10.85
CA VAL A 700 -19.11 27.94 11.73
C VAL A 700 -18.39 28.04 13.06
N THR A 701 -18.33 29.22 13.65
CA THR A 701 -17.84 29.34 15.04
C THR A 701 -18.91 28.84 16.01
N TYR A 702 -18.52 28.43 17.21
CA TYR A 702 -19.44 28.02 18.27
C TYR A 702 -20.45 29.13 18.55
N THR A 703 -20.00 30.38 18.63
CA THR A 703 -20.86 31.54 18.88
C THR A 703 -21.94 31.68 17.80
N GLU A 704 -21.57 31.60 16.52
CA GLU A 704 -22.54 31.62 15.42
C GLU A 704 -23.46 30.38 15.42
N ALA A 705 -22.94 29.21 15.77
CA ALA A 705 -23.72 27.99 15.88
C ALA A 705 -24.80 28.13 16.96
N ILE A 706 -24.46 28.67 18.13
CA ILE A 706 -25.40 28.99 19.21
C ILE A 706 -26.47 29.96 18.71
N GLU A 707 -26.09 31.06 18.05
CA GLU A 707 -27.06 32.04 17.52
C GLU A 707 -28.03 31.42 16.49
N LEU A 708 -27.58 30.45 15.70
CA LEU A 708 -28.42 29.72 14.75
C LEU A 708 -29.35 28.72 15.44
N LEU A 709 -28.86 28.05 16.48
CA LEU A 709 -29.61 27.05 17.25
C LEU A 709 -30.64 27.70 18.17
N GLU A 710 -30.30 28.80 18.86
CA GLU A 710 -31.19 29.53 19.76
C GLU A 710 -32.47 30.00 19.07
N LYS A 711 -32.39 30.39 17.78
CA LYS A 711 -33.55 30.73 16.94
C LYS A 711 -34.54 29.59 16.74
N ASN A 712 -34.13 28.36 17.08
CA ASN A 712 -34.89 27.13 16.96
C ASN A 712 -34.99 26.38 18.29
N ASN A 713 -34.72 27.05 19.42
CA ASN A 713 -34.70 26.42 20.75
C ASN A 713 -36.03 25.74 21.09
N ASP A 714 -37.15 26.20 20.55
CA ASP A 714 -38.48 25.59 20.70
C ASP A 714 -38.53 24.13 20.21
N LYS A 715 -37.63 23.73 19.30
CA LYS A 715 -37.59 22.39 18.70
C LYS A 715 -36.72 21.38 19.45
N PHE A 716 -35.91 21.83 20.41
CA PHE A 716 -34.95 20.98 21.12
C PHE A 716 -35.47 20.58 22.51
N GLU A 717 -35.12 19.36 22.92
CA GLU A 717 -35.34 18.88 24.28
C GLU A 717 -34.40 19.61 25.25
N TYR A 718 -33.13 19.71 24.88
CA TYR A 718 -32.10 20.45 25.60
C TYR A 718 -31.99 21.87 25.03
N LYS A 719 -32.24 22.89 25.84
CA LYS A 719 -32.12 24.27 25.37
C LYS A 719 -30.66 24.66 25.21
N VAL A 720 -30.35 25.32 24.11
CA VAL A 720 -29.02 25.82 23.75
C VAL A 720 -28.86 27.25 24.26
N SER A 721 -27.70 27.54 24.84
CA SER A 721 -27.28 28.90 25.20
C SER A 721 -25.75 28.97 25.25
N TRP A 722 -25.18 30.15 25.01
CA TRP A 722 -23.72 30.31 25.00
C TRP A 722 -23.07 29.82 26.32
N GLY A 723 -22.06 28.97 26.22
CA GLY A 723 -21.38 28.32 27.33
C GLY A 723 -21.85 26.88 27.61
N CYS A 724 -22.96 26.42 27.01
CA CYS A 724 -23.35 25.00 27.09
C CYS A 724 -22.66 24.16 26.01
N ASP A 725 -22.41 22.89 26.32
CA ASP A 725 -21.95 21.94 25.32
C ASP A 725 -23.08 21.56 24.34
N LEU A 726 -22.73 21.23 23.10
CA LEU A 726 -23.71 20.87 22.08
C LEU A 726 -24.10 19.40 22.22
N GLN A 727 -25.39 19.13 22.37
CA GLN A 727 -25.92 17.76 22.34
C GLN A 727 -26.06 17.27 20.89
N THR A 728 -26.11 15.95 20.71
CA THR A 728 -26.28 15.31 19.39
C THR A 728 -27.47 15.87 18.60
N GLU A 729 -28.58 16.24 19.25
CA GLU A 729 -29.73 16.82 18.52
C GLU A 729 -29.38 18.16 17.86
N HIS A 730 -28.54 18.97 18.50
CA HIS A 730 -28.07 20.27 18.00
C HIS A 730 -27.07 20.08 16.84
N GLU A 731 -26.10 19.18 17.03
CA GLU A 731 -25.10 18.84 16.01
C GLU A 731 -25.75 18.32 14.72
N ARG A 732 -26.75 17.44 14.88
CA ARG A 732 -27.55 16.94 13.76
C ARG A 732 -28.40 18.04 13.13
N TYR A 733 -28.95 18.97 13.92
CA TYR A 733 -29.71 20.08 13.36
C TYR A 733 -28.85 21.00 12.50
N LEU A 734 -27.61 21.30 12.93
CA LEU A 734 -26.64 22.05 12.14
C LEU A 734 -26.37 21.36 10.80
N THR A 735 -26.02 20.08 10.82
CA THR A 735 -25.62 19.33 9.62
C THR A 735 -26.79 18.96 8.70
N GLU A 736 -27.98 18.65 9.24
CA GLU A 736 -29.12 18.12 8.47
C GLU A 736 -30.14 19.20 8.07
N LYS A 737 -30.29 20.28 8.86
CA LYS A 737 -31.34 21.29 8.65
C LYS A 737 -30.79 22.65 8.21
N ILE A 738 -29.73 23.12 8.87
CA ILE A 738 -29.14 24.45 8.60
C ILE A 738 -28.22 24.37 7.38
N PHE A 739 -27.13 23.62 7.47
CA PHE A 739 -26.09 23.57 6.45
C PHE A 739 -26.32 22.49 5.39
N LYS A 740 -27.04 21.41 5.72
CA LYS A 740 -27.34 20.26 4.84
C LYS A 740 -26.09 19.57 4.27
N ARG A 741 -24.99 19.62 5.02
CA ARG A 741 -23.67 19.04 4.70
C ARG A 741 -22.87 18.89 6.01
N PRO A 742 -21.73 18.19 6.00
CA PRO A 742 -20.82 18.17 7.15
C PRO A 742 -20.37 19.58 7.55
N VAL A 743 -20.11 19.79 8.83
CA VAL A 743 -19.83 21.10 9.43
C VAL A 743 -18.68 20.98 10.42
N PHE A 744 -17.67 21.83 10.33
CA PHE A 744 -16.75 22.13 11.43
C PHE A 744 -17.35 23.23 12.31
N VAL A 745 -17.51 22.93 13.59
CA VAL A 745 -17.78 23.94 14.62
C VAL A 745 -16.46 24.28 15.31
N THR A 746 -16.13 25.56 15.40
CA THR A 746 -14.80 26.03 15.86
C THR A 746 -14.90 27.04 17.00
N ASP A 747 -13.80 27.32 17.70
CA ASP A 747 -13.72 28.40 18.70
C ASP A 747 -14.69 28.24 19.88
N TYR A 748 -14.63 27.08 20.54
CA TYR A 748 -15.46 26.76 21.71
C TYR A 748 -15.06 27.56 22.96
N PRO A 749 -15.99 27.77 23.92
CA PRO A 749 -15.67 28.39 25.21
C PRO A 749 -14.61 27.59 25.97
N LYS A 750 -13.62 28.27 26.56
CA LYS A 750 -12.52 27.59 27.27
C LYS A 750 -13.01 26.78 28.45
N GLU A 751 -14.12 27.17 29.08
CA GLU A 751 -14.67 26.57 30.30
C GLU A 751 -15.19 25.13 30.08
N ILE A 752 -15.49 24.75 28.84
CA ILE A 752 -16.04 23.43 28.49
C ILE A 752 -15.07 22.59 27.65
N LYS A 753 -13.81 23.01 27.52
CA LYS A 753 -12.78 22.32 26.75
C LYS A 753 -11.50 22.11 27.57
N ALA A 754 -10.67 21.17 27.11
CA ALA A 754 -9.49 20.71 27.83
C ALA A 754 -8.40 21.80 27.98
N PHE A 755 -7.53 21.63 28.98
CA PHE A 755 -6.53 22.61 29.37
C PHE A 755 -5.45 22.90 28.31
N TYR A 756 -5.19 21.94 27.41
CA TYR A 756 -4.12 22.01 26.41
C TYR A 756 -4.51 22.83 25.15
N MET A 757 -5.78 23.22 25.02
CA MET A 757 -6.25 23.90 23.81
C MET A 757 -5.80 25.36 23.78
N LYS A 758 -5.31 25.83 22.64
CA LYS A 758 -4.77 27.19 22.47
C LYS A 758 -5.83 28.25 22.77
N LEU A 759 -5.50 29.21 23.63
CA LEU A 759 -6.39 30.33 23.96
C LEU A 759 -6.44 31.34 22.81
N ASN A 760 -7.64 31.65 22.33
CA ASN A 760 -7.87 32.65 21.29
C ASN A 760 -7.64 34.08 21.81
N GLU A 761 -7.46 35.03 20.90
CA GLU A 761 -7.18 36.44 21.22
C GLU A 761 -8.30 37.12 22.03
N ASP A 762 -9.53 36.59 21.98
CA ASP A 762 -10.67 37.09 22.74
C ASP A 762 -10.60 36.79 24.25
N GLY A 763 -9.68 35.91 24.67
CA GLY A 763 -9.51 35.45 26.05
C GLY A 763 -10.66 34.61 26.62
N LYS A 764 -11.62 34.20 25.78
CA LYS A 764 -12.85 33.47 26.17
C LYS A 764 -12.96 32.12 25.48
N THR A 765 -12.50 32.02 24.23
CA THR A 765 -12.61 30.81 23.43
C THR A 765 -11.24 30.16 23.23
N VAL A 766 -11.25 28.90 22.83
CA VAL A 766 -10.05 28.14 22.47
C VAL A 766 -10.16 27.67 21.03
N ALA A 767 -9.01 27.54 20.36
CA ALA A 767 -8.89 27.06 18.99
C ALA A 767 -9.17 25.55 18.89
N ALA A 768 -10.39 25.15 19.25
CA ALA A 768 -10.93 23.80 19.15
C ALA A 768 -11.75 23.66 17.86
N MET A 769 -11.86 22.44 17.35
CA MET A 769 -12.78 22.10 16.28
C MET A 769 -13.48 20.78 16.58
N ASP A 770 -14.77 20.71 16.27
CA ASP A 770 -15.52 19.47 16.21
C ASP A 770 -16.04 19.30 14.77
N CYS A 771 -15.70 18.18 14.14
CA CYS A 771 -16.21 17.80 12.82
C CYS A 771 -17.53 17.06 12.99
N LEU A 772 -18.61 17.65 12.51
CA LEU A 772 -19.96 17.10 12.58
C LEU A 772 -20.38 16.52 11.23
N VAL A 773 -20.93 15.32 11.23
CA VAL A 773 -21.50 14.68 10.04
C VAL A 773 -23.00 14.40 10.21
N PRO A 774 -23.80 14.47 9.12
CA PRO A 774 -25.21 14.13 9.16
C PRO A 774 -25.45 12.72 9.72
N GLY A 775 -26.45 12.55 10.58
CA GLY A 775 -26.84 11.26 11.17
C GLY A 775 -26.27 11.00 12.57
N ILE A 776 -24.94 11.04 12.76
CA ILE A 776 -24.32 10.74 14.06
C ILE A 776 -23.96 11.97 14.90
N GLY A 777 -23.75 13.13 14.27
CA GLY A 777 -23.22 14.32 14.93
C GLY A 777 -21.69 14.35 14.85
N GLU A 778 -21.03 14.68 15.95
CA GLU A 778 -19.57 14.70 16.04
C GLU A 778 -18.95 13.35 15.57
N ILE A 779 -17.87 13.42 14.80
CA ILE A 779 -17.06 12.26 14.39
C ILE A 779 -15.58 12.43 14.74
N ILE A 780 -15.07 13.68 14.72
CA ILE A 780 -13.70 14.04 15.06
C ILE A 780 -13.77 15.26 15.99
N GLY A 781 -12.98 15.25 17.05
CA GLY A 781 -12.73 16.43 17.90
C GLY A 781 -11.23 16.71 17.95
N GLY A 782 -10.83 17.97 17.84
CA GLY A 782 -9.43 18.36 17.82
C GLY A 782 -9.20 19.82 18.21
N SER A 783 -7.94 20.23 18.23
CA SER A 783 -7.57 21.62 18.50
C SER A 783 -6.16 21.94 18.09
N GLN A 784 -5.89 23.23 17.89
CA GLN A 784 -4.54 23.74 18.01
C GLN A 784 -4.12 23.71 19.48
N ARG A 785 -2.89 23.29 19.75
CA ARG A 785 -2.37 23.14 21.11
C ARG A 785 -1.79 24.46 21.61
N GLU A 786 -1.92 24.75 22.90
CA GLU A 786 -1.32 25.93 23.51
C GLU A 786 0.20 25.77 23.50
N ASP A 787 0.88 26.62 22.74
CA ASP A 787 2.32 26.58 22.48
C ASP A 787 3.10 27.60 23.32
N ASP A 788 2.42 28.42 24.11
CA ASP A 788 2.99 29.34 25.08
C ASP A 788 3.05 28.72 26.48
N TYR A 789 4.26 28.72 27.07
CA TYR A 789 4.52 28.12 28.38
C TYR A 789 3.68 28.75 29.50
N GLU A 790 3.63 30.08 29.56
CA GLU A 790 2.98 30.81 30.66
C GLU A 790 1.47 30.67 30.58
N LYS A 791 0.90 30.71 29.36
CA LYS A 791 -0.55 30.48 29.16
C LYS A 791 -0.95 29.06 29.53
N LEU A 792 -0.17 28.05 29.12
CA LEU A 792 -0.44 26.66 29.45
C LEU A 792 -0.37 26.44 30.97
N LEU A 793 0.68 26.94 31.64
CA LEU A 793 0.84 26.84 33.08
C LEU A 793 -0.28 27.56 33.83
N ALA A 794 -0.66 28.76 33.39
CA ALA A 794 -1.78 29.49 33.97
C ALA A 794 -3.08 28.68 33.87
N ARG A 795 -3.36 28.08 32.70
CA ARG A 795 -4.56 27.26 32.50
C ARG A 795 -4.56 25.98 33.34
N MET A 796 -3.42 25.33 33.49
CA MET A 796 -3.26 24.18 34.40
C MET A 796 -3.57 24.56 35.85
N ASN A 797 -3.05 25.70 36.31
CA ASN A 797 -3.31 26.23 37.66
C ASN A 797 -4.78 26.58 37.87
N GLU A 798 -5.46 27.17 36.88
CA GLU A 798 -6.91 27.45 36.92
C GLU A 798 -7.74 26.18 37.16
N LEU A 799 -7.29 25.04 36.63
CA LEU A 799 -8.00 23.76 36.71
C LEU A 799 -7.51 22.85 37.85
N GLY A 800 -6.54 23.31 38.66
CA GLY A 800 -5.98 22.55 39.78
C GLY A 800 -5.15 21.33 39.36
N LEU A 801 -4.60 21.33 38.14
CA LEU A 801 -3.69 20.28 37.67
C LEU A 801 -2.33 20.44 38.35
N LYS A 802 -1.74 19.33 38.79
CA LYS A 802 -0.45 19.34 39.50
C LYS A 802 0.70 19.42 38.50
N GLU A 803 1.48 20.49 38.55
CA GLU A 803 2.61 20.73 37.62
C GLU A 803 3.59 19.54 37.54
N GLU A 804 3.84 18.87 38.66
CA GLU A 804 4.75 17.70 38.75
C GLU A 804 4.35 16.53 37.83
N ASP A 805 3.06 16.36 37.55
CA ASP A 805 2.56 15.28 36.70
C ASP A 805 2.74 15.60 35.20
N TYR A 806 2.95 16.87 34.85
CA TYR A 806 3.01 17.39 33.48
C TYR A 806 4.34 18.08 33.15
N GLY A 807 5.38 17.93 33.99
CA GLY A 807 6.68 18.57 33.77
C GLY A 807 7.27 18.28 32.38
N PHE A 808 7.15 17.04 31.89
CA PHE A 808 7.59 16.66 30.54
C PHE A 808 6.82 17.41 29.43
N TYR A 809 5.53 17.68 29.66
CA TYR A 809 4.64 18.31 28.71
C TYR A 809 4.88 19.82 28.64
N LEU A 810 5.16 20.43 29.80
CA LEU A 810 5.59 21.82 29.92
C LEU A 810 6.97 22.05 29.26
N ASP A 811 7.88 21.09 29.33
CA ASP A 811 9.19 21.17 28.68
C ASP A 811 9.08 21.27 27.14
N LEU A 812 8.03 20.70 26.54
CA LEU A 812 7.72 20.87 25.11
C LEU A 812 7.51 22.33 24.71
N ARG A 813 7.18 23.22 25.66
CA ARG A 813 7.01 24.66 25.43
C ARG A 813 8.25 25.47 25.78
N LYS A 814 9.27 24.86 26.41
CA LYS A 814 10.55 25.50 26.74
C LYS A 814 11.60 25.30 25.65
N TYR A 815 11.69 24.09 25.10
CA TYR A 815 12.81 23.68 24.25
C TYR A 815 12.43 23.70 22.77
N GLY A 816 12.21 24.91 22.23
CA GLY A 816 11.90 25.07 20.81
C GLY A 816 10.44 24.80 20.47
N SER A 817 9.51 25.40 21.25
CA SER A 817 8.07 25.31 21.00
C SER A 817 7.71 25.72 19.57
N THR A 818 6.65 25.10 19.04
CA THR A 818 6.12 25.39 17.70
C THR A 818 4.60 25.43 17.75
N ARG A 819 3.95 26.14 16.81
CA ARG A 819 2.53 25.92 16.59
C ARG A 819 2.32 24.47 16.15
N HIS A 820 1.35 23.79 16.73
CA HIS A 820 1.00 22.43 16.37
C HIS A 820 -0.47 22.16 16.70
N ALA A 821 -1.04 21.20 16.02
CA ALA A 821 -2.44 20.85 16.14
C ALA A 821 -2.62 19.34 15.94
N GLY A 822 -3.76 18.83 16.40
CA GLY A 822 -4.12 17.45 16.21
C GLY A 822 -5.58 17.21 16.58
N PHE A 823 -6.04 16.00 16.27
CA PHE A 823 -7.40 15.58 16.54
C PHE A 823 -7.47 14.12 16.97
N GLY A 824 -8.61 13.74 17.55
CA GLY A 824 -8.97 12.35 17.83
C GLY A 824 -10.16 11.91 16.98
N LEU A 825 -10.03 10.78 16.29
CA LEU A 825 -11.13 10.06 15.67
C LEU A 825 -11.44 8.81 16.50
N GLY A 826 -12.65 8.74 17.05
CA GLY A 826 -13.17 7.51 17.64
C GLY A 826 -13.39 6.46 16.56
N PHE A 827 -12.56 5.41 16.54
CA PHE A 827 -12.57 4.42 15.47
C PHE A 827 -13.92 3.72 15.34
N GLU A 828 -14.54 3.38 16.46
CA GLU A 828 -15.86 2.80 16.48
C GLU A 828 -16.94 3.73 15.92
N ARG A 829 -16.90 5.03 16.23
CA ARG A 829 -17.83 6.01 15.65
C ARG A 829 -17.65 6.09 14.14
N CYS A 830 -16.40 6.03 13.65
CA CYS A 830 -16.09 5.94 12.22
C CYS A 830 -16.72 4.70 11.58
N VAL A 831 -16.52 3.52 12.18
CA VAL A 831 -17.07 2.27 11.65
C VAL A 831 -18.61 2.28 11.71
N MET A 832 -19.21 2.75 12.81
CA MET A 832 -20.68 2.93 12.90
C MET A 832 -21.20 3.80 11.76
N TYR A 833 -20.50 4.90 11.46
CA TYR A 833 -20.88 5.81 10.39
C TYR A 833 -20.83 5.14 9.02
N LEU A 834 -19.74 4.43 8.74
CA LEU A 834 -19.51 3.73 7.47
C LEU A 834 -20.48 2.57 7.26
N THR A 835 -20.86 1.84 8.32
CA THR A 835 -21.73 0.66 8.19
C THR A 835 -23.21 0.98 8.45
N GLY A 836 -23.54 2.18 8.94
CA GLY A 836 -24.90 2.56 9.38
C GLY A 836 -25.36 1.86 10.65
N MET A 837 -24.46 1.24 11.42
CA MET A 837 -24.83 0.53 12.65
C MET A 837 -25.14 1.52 13.77
N SER A 838 -26.24 1.32 14.48
CA SER A 838 -26.76 2.30 15.45
C SER A 838 -26.22 2.12 16.88
N ASN A 839 -25.47 1.05 17.15
CA ASN A 839 -24.91 0.77 18.47
C ASN A 839 -23.42 0.42 18.38
N ILE A 840 -22.63 1.06 19.23
CA ILE A 840 -21.17 0.88 19.31
C ILE A 840 -20.77 -0.57 19.58
N ARG A 841 -21.59 -1.30 20.35
CA ARG A 841 -21.37 -2.70 20.71
C ARG A 841 -21.40 -3.64 19.50
N ASP A 842 -21.91 -3.17 18.37
CA ASP A 842 -22.02 -3.96 17.15
C ASP A 842 -20.86 -3.76 16.18
N VAL A 843 -19.99 -2.77 16.43
CA VAL A 843 -18.81 -2.48 15.59
C VAL A 843 -17.48 -2.81 16.28
N ILE A 844 -17.53 -3.20 17.57
CA ILE A 844 -16.42 -3.77 18.32
C ILE A 844 -16.61 -5.29 18.39
N PRO A 845 -15.58 -6.13 18.14
CA PRO A 845 -15.70 -7.58 18.28
C PRO A 845 -16.24 -8.02 19.64
N PHE A 846 -15.64 -7.52 20.72
CA PHE A 846 -15.92 -7.86 22.11
C PHE A 846 -16.07 -6.58 22.96
N PRO A 847 -17.25 -5.95 22.97
CA PRO A 847 -17.42 -4.65 23.60
C PRO A 847 -17.31 -4.72 25.14
N ARG A 848 -16.61 -3.76 25.73
CA ARG A 848 -16.60 -3.51 27.18
C ARG A 848 -17.52 -2.34 27.49
N THR A 849 -18.50 -2.55 28.35
CA THR A 849 -19.47 -1.52 28.77
C THR A 849 -19.79 -1.68 30.25
N VAL A 850 -20.47 -0.70 30.84
CA VAL A 850 -20.95 -0.79 32.22
C VAL A 850 -21.68 -2.12 32.45
N GLY A 851 -21.23 -2.88 33.44
CA GLY A 851 -21.80 -4.18 33.81
C GLY A 851 -21.49 -5.35 32.85
N ASN A 852 -20.61 -5.18 31.85
CA ASN A 852 -20.29 -6.22 30.87
C ASN A 852 -18.81 -6.30 30.50
N CYS A 853 -18.17 -7.42 30.86
CA CYS A 853 -16.78 -7.77 30.52
C CYS A 853 -16.66 -9.21 29.95
N GLU A 854 -17.75 -9.75 29.39
CA GLU A 854 -17.83 -11.13 28.88
C GLU A 854 -17.16 -11.33 27.48
N LEU A 855 -17.09 -12.59 27.02
CA LEU A 855 -16.54 -13.04 25.72
C LEU A 855 -17.55 -13.13 24.59
#